data_AF-A0A1C6I0L2-F1
#
_entry.id   AF-A0A1C6I0L2-F1
#
_cell.length_a   1.000
_cell.length_b   1.000
_cell.length_c   1.000
_cell.angle_alpha   90.00
_cell.angle_beta   90.00
_cell.angle_gamma   90.00
#
_symmetry.space_group_name_H-M   'P 1'
#
loop_
_entity.id
_entity.type
_entity.pdbx_description
1 polymer ?
#
loop_
_entity_poly.entity_id
_entity_poly.type
_entity_poly.pdbx_seq_one_letter_code
_entity_poly.pdbx_strand_id
1 'polypeptide(L)'
;MRIANIEFENFRNFRDHGEIKCSTDGKVTIIYGKNGDGKTTLHQLFQWVFYGQVHFNKTTTDRLYNLQYESECSFGDTFQVMGCIDFEHSGVKYSLKRTYTYKKGLNDSEKIAEDVVLNYMNEDHDWRRIDKPKETIEKLLPSGLSDYFFFDGESMIADLRVKGKDSAGKLRKALYSMFDLDVIESALDHIGDTKLKTTVLGKLYLSKGTISSGSKIAAVKTNIENAQALIEKHEKALEEAKKKKAECQALIQRVSEQIGGYKSKADYEHQRKKLKAQRDAFIKSSTDAQARFGDDVLDMFPKLLISKAVLDAKKKIQLKIEQDKLPEGVSKKLISHLLAEKTTECVCGRALGEEEKAYIRHYLDILPPKSFASLYQDFTKTANFWGKGYDKTKIEAYIRDVLNYNELAADCDKRIRELDAAEKKSPDIENLIVARQKAEIAIRELDDTIVGLETEIKKCELYRNKQMKDFDELTRGNAEGEKVLTKIRIMEQVAAYFAKRLEEESIAYSQRLQTNIQSLIDGMLTSKRHVTVSPEFSVRVTDSFDDESKSEGQFAVVSFAYIGGILKMLQSEDHLSSKEYPLVLDGPFSKLDPDQRQNVVDMIPQFAPQVILFSKDDLHEVFHAENIGRVWTIVSNEEKNIAKIEEGHLWK
;
A
#
# COMPACT_ATOMS: atom_id res chain seq x y z
N MET A 1 18.69 -21.84 -21.75
CA MET A 1 19.20 -21.17 -20.54
C MET A 1 18.90 -22.03 -19.33
N ARG A 2 19.93 -22.43 -18.59
CA ARG A 2 19.83 -23.23 -17.37
C ARG A 2 20.75 -22.64 -16.31
N ILE A 3 20.22 -22.30 -15.16
CA ILE A 3 20.95 -21.71 -14.03
C ILE A 3 21.70 -22.83 -13.31
N ALA A 4 23.01 -22.69 -13.16
CA ALA A 4 23.85 -23.68 -12.50
C ALA A 4 24.12 -23.32 -11.03
N ASN A 5 24.46 -22.04 -10.78
CA ASN A 5 24.83 -21.56 -9.46
C ASN A 5 24.23 -20.18 -9.18
N ILE A 6 23.88 -19.94 -7.92
CA ILE A 6 23.38 -18.66 -7.42
C ILE A 6 24.19 -18.31 -6.18
N GLU A 7 24.83 -17.15 -6.19
CA GLU A 7 25.54 -16.61 -5.05
C GLU A 7 24.96 -15.26 -4.64
N PHE A 8 24.97 -14.99 -3.35
CA PHE A 8 24.56 -13.70 -2.79
C PHE A 8 25.39 -13.36 -1.57
N GLU A 9 25.52 -12.07 -1.30
CA GLU A 9 26.19 -11.56 -0.10
C GLU A 9 25.53 -10.25 0.34
N ASN A 10 25.28 -10.13 1.65
CA ASN A 10 24.67 -8.96 2.27
C ASN A 10 23.34 -8.53 1.59
N PHE A 11 22.50 -9.50 1.26
CA PHE A 11 21.26 -9.29 0.54
C PHE A 11 20.04 -9.49 1.46
N ARG A 12 19.49 -8.39 1.98
CA ARG A 12 18.35 -8.35 2.91
C ARG A 12 18.49 -9.33 4.07
N ASN A 13 17.68 -10.38 4.15
CA ASN A 13 17.72 -11.36 5.24
C ASN A 13 19.01 -12.18 5.22
N PHE A 14 19.74 -12.19 4.11
CA PHE A 14 20.99 -12.92 3.94
C PHE A 14 22.18 -12.03 4.23
N ARG A 15 22.65 -12.04 5.47
CA ARG A 15 23.82 -11.26 5.90
C ARG A 15 25.12 -11.80 5.30
N ASP A 16 25.34 -13.10 5.44
CA ASP A 16 26.57 -13.77 5.06
C ASP A 16 26.54 -14.20 3.58
N HIS A 17 27.70 -14.56 3.04
CA HIS A 17 27.79 -15.18 1.71
C HIS A 17 27.08 -16.53 1.69
N GLY A 18 26.26 -16.76 0.66
CA GLY A 18 25.59 -18.04 0.43
C GLY A 18 25.64 -18.46 -1.03
N GLU A 19 25.67 -19.76 -1.26
CA GLU A 19 25.75 -20.41 -2.57
C GLU A 19 24.64 -21.47 -2.69
N ILE A 20 23.91 -21.47 -3.81
CA ILE A 20 22.87 -22.45 -4.13
C ILE A 20 23.18 -23.06 -5.50
N LYS A 21 23.40 -24.37 -5.52
CA LYS A 21 23.57 -25.12 -6.76
C LYS A 21 22.22 -25.64 -7.23
N CYS A 22 21.92 -25.41 -8.50
CA CYS A 22 20.69 -25.82 -9.15
C CYS A 22 20.89 -27.07 -10.01
N SER A 23 19.82 -27.82 -10.22
CA SER A 23 19.78 -28.98 -11.10
C SER A 23 19.62 -28.53 -12.55
N THR A 24 20.48 -28.98 -13.46
CA THR A 24 20.49 -28.58 -14.89
C THR A 24 20.10 -29.73 -15.83
N ASP A 25 19.72 -30.88 -15.26
CA ASP A 25 19.38 -32.14 -15.92
C ASP A 25 17.86 -32.31 -16.17
N GLY A 26 17.07 -31.26 -15.97
CA GLY A 26 15.61 -31.28 -16.08
C GLY A 26 14.89 -31.60 -14.77
N LYS A 27 15.62 -31.99 -13.72
CA LYS A 27 15.02 -32.20 -12.39
C LYS A 27 14.72 -30.88 -11.68
N VAL A 28 13.75 -30.92 -10.78
CA VAL A 28 13.31 -29.78 -9.98
C VAL A 28 14.30 -29.53 -8.85
N THR A 29 14.69 -28.27 -8.68
CA THR A 29 15.41 -27.80 -7.49
C THR A 29 14.42 -27.19 -6.52
N ILE A 30 14.33 -27.72 -5.30
CA ILE A 30 13.37 -27.25 -4.29
C ILE A 30 14.12 -26.52 -3.18
N ILE A 31 13.66 -25.31 -2.84
CA ILE A 31 14.20 -24.47 -1.78
C ILE A 31 13.08 -24.25 -0.74
N TYR A 32 13.21 -24.93 0.40
CA TYR A 32 12.26 -24.84 1.50
C TYR A 32 12.56 -23.66 2.41
N GLY A 33 11.51 -23.02 2.92
CA GLY A 33 11.64 -21.99 3.97
C GLY A 33 10.27 -21.67 4.57
N LYS A 34 10.23 -21.31 5.84
CA LYS A 34 8.98 -20.86 6.48
C LYS A 34 8.64 -19.44 6.01
N ASN A 35 7.41 -19.00 6.30
CA ASN A 35 6.99 -17.64 5.98
C ASN A 35 7.88 -16.63 6.70
N GLY A 36 8.46 -15.69 5.94
CA GLY A 36 9.38 -14.68 6.47
C GLY A 36 10.86 -15.08 6.49
N ASP A 37 11.21 -16.33 6.14
CA ASP A 37 12.62 -16.77 6.16
C ASP A 37 13.46 -16.21 5.00
N GLY A 38 12.82 -15.59 3.99
CA GLY A 38 13.52 -14.93 2.87
C GLY A 38 13.36 -15.60 1.50
N LYS A 39 12.40 -16.50 1.31
CA LYS A 39 12.12 -17.13 -0.01
C LYS A 39 11.86 -16.13 -1.12
N THR A 40 10.88 -15.25 -0.92
CA THR A 40 10.58 -14.15 -1.85
C THR A 40 11.77 -13.22 -2.02
N THR A 41 12.62 -13.07 -1.00
CA THR A 41 13.86 -12.32 -1.14
C THR A 41 14.81 -13.02 -2.13
N LEU A 42 15.07 -14.32 -2.00
CA LEU A 42 15.88 -15.07 -2.98
C LEU A 42 15.24 -15.11 -4.37
N HIS A 43 13.92 -15.18 -4.48
CA HIS A 43 13.23 -15.07 -5.76
C HIS A 43 13.47 -13.70 -6.42
N GLN A 44 13.40 -12.63 -5.64
CA GLN A 44 13.67 -11.27 -6.11
C GLN A 44 15.17 -11.04 -6.42
N LEU A 45 16.08 -11.86 -5.89
CA LEU A 45 17.50 -11.84 -6.25
C LEU A 45 17.70 -12.04 -7.75
N PHE A 46 16.93 -12.93 -8.39
CA PHE A 46 17.02 -13.17 -9.82
C PHE A 46 16.69 -11.92 -10.63
N GLN A 47 15.55 -11.28 -10.32
CA GLN A 47 15.13 -10.05 -10.99
C GLN A 47 16.15 -8.92 -10.78
N TRP A 48 16.71 -8.83 -9.57
CA TRP A 48 17.74 -7.84 -9.25
C TRP A 48 19.03 -8.08 -10.05
N VAL A 49 19.55 -9.30 -10.08
CA VAL A 49 20.81 -9.61 -10.79
C VAL A 49 20.65 -9.39 -12.30
N PHE A 50 19.58 -9.91 -12.91
CA PHE A 50 19.34 -9.74 -14.35
C PHE A 50 19.00 -8.29 -14.75
N TYR A 51 18.05 -7.66 -14.07
CA TYR A 51 17.47 -6.39 -14.55
C TYR A 51 17.80 -5.17 -13.68
N GLY A 52 18.28 -5.38 -12.46
CA GLY A 52 18.53 -4.29 -11.49
C GLY A 52 17.24 -3.73 -10.90
N GLN A 53 16.15 -4.49 -10.98
CA GLN A 53 14.83 -4.12 -10.45
C GLN A 53 14.42 -5.12 -9.38
N VAL A 54 13.68 -4.65 -8.40
CA VAL A 54 13.07 -5.46 -7.35
C VAL A 54 11.64 -5.01 -7.17
N HIS A 55 10.74 -5.97 -6.98
CA HIS A 55 9.31 -5.73 -6.83
C HIS A 55 8.84 -6.20 -5.46
N PHE A 56 9.31 -5.53 -4.41
CA PHE A 56 8.80 -5.78 -3.06
C PHE A 56 7.46 -5.08 -2.85
N ASN A 57 6.58 -5.67 -2.03
CA ASN A 57 5.28 -5.09 -1.69
C ASN A 57 5.42 -3.66 -1.15
N LYS A 58 4.46 -2.78 -1.48
CA LYS A 58 4.44 -1.33 -1.16
C LYS A 58 4.63 -0.97 0.32
N THR A 59 4.52 -1.93 1.22
CA THR A 59 4.75 -1.79 2.67
C THR A 59 6.21 -2.00 3.09
N THR A 60 7.11 -2.34 2.16
CA THR A 60 8.50 -2.72 2.43
C THR A 60 9.46 -1.63 1.93
N THR A 61 10.51 -1.33 2.70
CA THR A 61 11.55 -0.36 2.30
C THR A 61 12.34 -0.83 1.09
N ASP A 62 12.81 0.07 0.22
CA ASP A 62 13.64 -0.24 -0.98
C ASP A 62 15.10 -0.66 -0.67
N ARG A 63 15.42 -0.90 0.61
CA ARG A 63 16.76 -1.30 1.05
C ARG A 63 17.07 -2.72 0.57
N LEU A 64 18.26 -2.92 0.01
CA LEU A 64 18.73 -4.24 -0.46
C LEU A 64 19.76 -4.89 0.46
N TYR A 65 20.41 -4.10 1.32
CA TYR A 65 21.41 -4.59 2.26
C TYR A 65 20.77 -5.14 3.55
N ASN A 66 21.52 -5.96 4.29
CA ASN A 66 21.13 -6.43 5.62
C ASN A 66 21.33 -5.32 6.66
N LEU A 67 20.32 -5.05 7.50
CA LEU A 67 20.37 -3.98 8.51
C LEU A 67 21.41 -4.22 9.62
N GLN A 68 21.67 -5.49 9.96
CA GLN A 68 22.69 -5.83 10.94
C GLN A 68 24.10 -5.70 10.37
N TYR A 69 24.31 -6.09 9.11
CA TYR A 69 25.59 -5.83 8.43
C TYR A 69 25.86 -4.32 8.38
N GLU A 70 24.83 -3.54 8.05
CA GLU A 70 24.92 -2.09 8.00
C GLU A 70 25.22 -1.48 9.37
N SER A 71 24.63 -1.96 10.46
CA SER A 71 24.85 -1.42 11.82
C SER A 71 26.25 -1.68 12.36
N GLU A 72 26.90 -2.73 11.88
CA GLU A 72 28.29 -3.06 12.23
C GLU A 72 29.33 -2.22 11.46
N CYS A 73 28.93 -1.56 10.37
CA CYS A 73 29.80 -0.66 9.61
C CYS A 73 29.97 0.70 10.31
N SER A 74 31.18 1.27 10.28
CA SER A 74 31.43 2.60 10.86
C SER A 74 30.82 3.69 9.98
N PHE A 75 30.51 4.84 10.58
CA PHE A 75 29.99 5.98 9.85
C PHE A 75 30.98 6.42 8.75
N GLY A 76 30.49 6.54 7.52
CA GLY A 76 31.30 6.89 6.35
C GLY A 76 31.95 5.70 5.64
N ASP A 77 31.93 4.49 6.22
CA ASP A 77 32.43 3.28 5.56
C ASP A 77 31.55 2.90 4.37
N THR A 78 32.18 2.23 3.41
CA THR A 78 31.49 1.67 2.24
C THR A 78 31.36 0.17 2.36
N PHE A 79 30.16 -0.34 2.10
CA PHE A 79 29.90 -1.77 2.06
C PHE A 79 29.19 -2.15 0.76
N GLN A 80 29.23 -3.44 0.42
CA GLN A 80 28.71 -3.94 -0.85
C GLN A 80 27.56 -4.93 -0.62
N VAL A 81 26.65 -4.95 -1.58
CA VAL A 81 25.64 -5.99 -1.76
C VAL A 81 25.93 -6.63 -3.10
N MET A 82 26.03 -7.96 -3.13
CA MET A 82 26.42 -8.71 -4.32
C MET A 82 25.41 -9.82 -4.62
N GLY A 83 25.12 -10.03 -5.90
CA GLY A 83 24.51 -11.24 -6.41
C GLY A 83 25.26 -11.72 -7.64
N CYS A 84 25.46 -13.03 -7.75
CA CYS A 84 26.05 -13.69 -8.92
C CYS A 84 25.16 -14.84 -9.37
N ILE A 85 24.90 -14.93 -10.67
CA ILE A 85 24.16 -16.05 -11.27
C ILE A 85 25.00 -16.61 -12.41
N ASP A 86 25.38 -17.88 -12.26
CA ASP A 86 26.04 -18.64 -13.30
C ASP A 86 25.00 -19.46 -14.05
N PHE A 87 24.99 -19.34 -15.37
CA PHE A 87 24.02 -20.02 -16.22
C PHE A 87 24.61 -20.45 -17.55
N GLU A 88 24.04 -21.48 -18.14
CA GLU A 88 24.40 -21.98 -19.46
C GLU A 88 23.30 -21.65 -20.47
N HIS A 89 23.67 -21.12 -21.64
CA HIS A 89 22.74 -20.86 -22.73
C HIS A 89 23.37 -21.31 -24.05
N SER A 90 22.68 -22.19 -24.78
CA SER A 90 23.14 -22.75 -26.06
C SER A 90 24.55 -23.36 -25.99
N GLY A 91 24.87 -24.07 -24.91
CA GLY A 91 26.17 -24.72 -24.68
C GLY A 91 27.28 -23.79 -24.19
N VAL A 92 27.03 -22.48 -24.07
CA VAL A 92 28.01 -21.50 -23.58
C VAL A 92 27.70 -21.16 -22.12
N LYS A 93 28.74 -21.16 -21.28
CA LYS A 93 28.65 -20.78 -19.85
C LYS A 93 28.82 -19.28 -19.68
N TYR A 94 27.93 -18.68 -18.90
CA TYR A 94 27.91 -17.27 -18.54
C TYR A 94 27.94 -17.11 -17.03
N SER A 95 28.52 -16.00 -16.57
CA SER A 95 28.54 -15.58 -15.17
C SER A 95 28.15 -14.11 -15.10
N LEU A 96 27.00 -13.83 -14.48
CA LEU A 96 26.45 -12.49 -14.32
C LEU A 96 26.58 -12.05 -12.87
N LYS A 97 27.41 -11.05 -12.62
CA LYS A 97 27.61 -10.45 -11.31
C LYS A 97 27.08 -9.02 -11.27
N ARG A 98 26.27 -8.71 -10.27
CA ARG A 98 25.81 -7.36 -9.95
C ARG A 98 26.22 -6.97 -8.55
N THR A 99 26.81 -5.77 -8.41
CA THR A 99 27.29 -5.25 -7.13
C THR A 99 26.78 -3.84 -6.90
N TYR A 100 26.09 -3.60 -5.79
CA TYR A 100 25.71 -2.27 -5.33
C TYR A 100 26.62 -1.86 -4.19
N THR A 101 27.24 -0.68 -4.31
CA THR A 101 28.08 -0.13 -3.24
C THR A 101 27.30 0.96 -2.51
N TYR A 102 27.20 0.82 -1.20
CA TYR A 102 26.54 1.75 -0.30
C TYR A 102 27.57 2.44 0.58
N LYS A 103 27.24 3.66 1.00
CA LYS A 103 28.00 4.41 2.01
C LYS A 103 27.13 4.66 3.23
N LYS A 104 27.64 4.30 4.41
CA LYS A 104 26.95 4.45 5.70
C LYS A 104 26.68 5.92 6.00
N GLY A 105 25.40 6.29 6.09
CA GLY A 105 24.92 7.62 6.47
C GLY A 105 24.41 7.71 7.92
N LEU A 106 23.94 8.89 8.33
CA LEU A 106 23.44 9.16 9.69
C LEU A 106 22.06 8.55 9.96
N ASN A 107 21.18 8.56 8.94
CA ASN A 107 19.80 8.07 9.02
C ASN A 107 19.54 6.86 8.10
N ASP A 108 20.15 6.85 6.91
CA ASP A 108 20.08 5.75 5.95
C ASP A 108 21.41 5.67 5.19
N SER A 109 21.74 4.49 4.67
CA SER A 109 22.90 4.28 3.82
C SER A 109 22.57 4.60 2.37
N GLU A 110 23.37 5.46 1.74
CA GLU A 110 23.14 5.92 0.38
C GLU A 110 23.85 5.02 -0.64
N LYS A 111 23.18 4.71 -1.75
CA LYS A 111 23.79 3.97 -2.87
C LYS A 111 24.70 4.92 -3.64
N ILE A 112 26.01 4.62 -3.66
CA ILE A 112 27.03 5.45 -4.32
C ILE A 112 27.50 4.91 -5.67
N ALA A 113 27.38 3.59 -5.90
CA ALA A 113 27.78 2.97 -7.16
C ALA A 113 26.97 1.70 -7.47
N GLU A 114 26.90 1.38 -8.75
CA GLU A 114 26.36 0.13 -9.29
C GLU A 114 27.30 -0.39 -10.38
N ASP A 115 27.74 -1.63 -10.25
CA ASP A 115 28.54 -2.33 -11.24
C ASP A 115 27.83 -3.61 -11.70
N VAL A 116 27.87 -3.86 -13.01
CA VAL A 116 27.30 -5.05 -13.64
C VAL A 116 28.34 -5.63 -14.57
N VAL A 117 28.73 -6.88 -14.31
CA VAL A 117 29.73 -7.62 -15.08
C VAL A 117 29.09 -8.88 -15.61
N LEU A 118 29.12 -9.04 -16.93
CA LEU A 118 28.74 -10.29 -17.59
C LEU A 118 29.99 -10.88 -18.25
N ASN A 119 30.32 -12.10 -17.85
CA ASN A 119 31.41 -12.87 -18.45
C ASN A 119 30.82 -14.08 -19.19
N TYR A 120 31.50 -14.52 -20.25
CA TYR A 120 31.23 -15.79 -20.92
C TYR A 120 32.52 -16.60 -21.03
N MET A 121 32.38 -17.92 -21.05
CA MET A 121 33.48 -18.85 -21.25
C MET A 121 33.70 -19.09 -22.74
N ASN A 122 34.90 -18.81 -23.25
CA ASN A 122 35.26 -19.08 -24.64
C ASN A 122 35.65 -20.57 -24.85
N GLU A 123 35.95 -20.94 -26.10
CA GLU A 123 36.37 -22.30 -26.46
C GLU A 123 37.68 -22.74 -25.76
N ASP A 124 38.53 -21.79 -25.37
CA ASP A 124 39.78 -22.03 -24.63
C ASP A 124 39.57 -22.18 -23.11
N HIS A 125 38.32 -22.19 -22.63
CA HIS A 125 37.93 -22.22 -21.21
C HIS A 125 38.33 -20.98 -20.38
N ASP A 126 38.61 -19.86 -21.03
CA ASP A 126 38.85 -18.56 -20.41
C ASP A 126 37.56 -17.72 -20.30
N TRP A 127 37.42 -17.01 -19.17
CA TRP A 127 36.35 -16.06 -18.96
C TRP A 127 36.66 -14.72 -19.63
N ARG A 128 35.82 -14.29 -20.57
CA ARG A 128 35.91 -12.97 -21.21
C ARG A 128 34.73 -12.08 -20.84
N ARG A 129 35.03 -10.80 -20.59
CA ARG A 129 34.03 -9.78 -20.27
C ARG A 129 33.30 -9.32 -21.51
N ILE A 130 31.99 -9.11 -21.39
CA ILE A 130 31.14 -8.51 -22.42
C ILE A 130 31.02 -7.00 -22.15
N ASP A 131 31.29 -6.17 -23.17
CA ASP A 131 31.29 -4.70 -23.04
C ASP A 131 29.90 -4.13 -22.71
N LYS A 132 28.84 -4.76 -23.23
CA LYS A 132 27.46 -4.29 -23.10
C LYS A 132 26.57 -5.34 -22.41
N PRO A 133 26.74 -5.58 -21.10
CA PRO A 133 26.04 -6.66 -20.39
C PRO A 133 24.52 -6.52 -20.47
N LYS A 134 23.97 -5.29 -20.34
CA LYS A 134 22.53 -5.04 -20.35
C LYS A 134 21.87 -5.38 -21.70
N GLU A 135 22.49 -5.00 -22.82
CA GLU A 135 21.96 -5.31 -24.16
C GLU A 135 22.01 -6.81 -24.45
N THR A 136 23.06 -7.50 -23.99
CA THR A 136 23.16 -8.96 -24.14
C THR A 136 22.15 -9.70 -23.27
N ILE A 137 21.93 -9.27 -22.02
CA ILE A 137 20.91 -9.85 -21.14
C ILE A 137 19.52 -9.69 -21.75
N GLU A 138 19.17 -8.52 -22.29
CA GLU A 138 17.85 -8.29 -22.91
C GLU A 138 17.62 -9.20 -24.12
N LYS A 139 18.67 -9.60 -24.83
CA LYS A 139 18.60 -10.60 -25.92
C LYS A 139 18.51 -12.03 -25.41
N LEU A 140 19.22 -12.36 -24.32
CA LEU A 140 19.25 -13.71 -23.75
C LEU A 140 18.01 -14.06 -22.94
N LEU A 141 17.46 -13.09 -22.19
CA LEU A 141 16.28 -13.22 -21.35
C LEU A 141 15.52 -11.87 -21.29
N PRO A 142 14.59 -11.62 -22.23
CA PRO A 142 13.88 -10.34 -22.33
C PRO A 142 13.15 -9.95 -21.05
N SER A 143 13.34 -8.70 -20.61
CA SER A 143 12.74 -8.17 -19.37
C SER A 143 11.21 -8.19 -19.37
N GLY A 144 10.58 -8.08 -20.55
CA GLY A 144 9.12 -8.13 -20.71
C GLY A 144 8.48 -9.48 -20.33
N LEU A 145 9.29 -10.54 -20.16
CA LEU A 145 8.83 -11.86 -19.73
C LEU A 145 9.33 -12.26 -18.35
N SER A 146 10.06 -11.36 -17.67
CA SER A 146 10.64 -11.62 -16.36
C SER A 146 9.59 -12.06 -15.34
N ASP A 147 8.41 -11.44 -15.33
CA ASP A 147 7.29 -11.78 -14.45
C ASP A 147 6.72 -13.20 -14.69
N TYR A 148 6.93 -13.75 -15.89
CA TYR A 148 6.46 -15.08 -16.27
C TYR A 148 7.49 -16.17 -15.98
N PHE A 149 8.78 -15.89 -16.13
CA PHE A 149 9.86 -16.82 -15.80
C PHE A 149 10.22 -16.81 -14.32
N PHE A 150 10.16 -15.64 -13.68
CA PHE A 150 10.31 -15.44 -12.24
C PHE A 150 8.93 -15.21 -11.64
N PHE A 151 8.13 -16.29 -11.60
CA PHE A 151 6.74 -16.25 -11.17
C PHE A 151 6.64 -16.10 -9.65
N ASP A 152 6.05 -15.00 -9.21
CA ASP A 152 5.68 -14.76 -7.82
C ASP A 152 4.16 -14.98 -7.66
N GLY A 153 3.78 -16.09 -7.02
CA GLY A 153 2.39 -16.49 -6.88
C GLY A 153 1.55 -15.52 -6.03
N GLU A 154 2.18 -14.70 -5.17
CA GLU A 154 1.47 -13.74 -4.33
C GLU A 154 1.31 -12.38 -5.04
N SER A 155 2.35 -11.89 -5.72
CA SER A 155 2.36 -10.56 -6.35
C SER A 155 1.73 -10.50 -7.75
N MET A 156 1.79 -11.57 -8.55
CA MET A 156 1.24 -11.55 -9.93
C MET A 156 -0.28 -11.37 -9.96
N ILE A 157 -0.99 -11.92 -8.97
CA ILE A 157 -2.46 -11.78 -8.83
C ILE A 157 -2.84 -10.31 -8.58
N ALA A 158 -1.99 -9.55 -7.89
CA ALA A 158 -2.22 -8.14 -7.59
C ALA A 158 -1.89 -7.21 -8.78
N ASP A 159 -0.82 -7.49 -9.52
CA ASP A 159 -0.30 -6.55 -10.52
C ASP A 159 -1.04 -6.59 -11.88
N LEU A 160 -1.53 -7.76 -12.33
CA LEU A 160 -2.33 -7.85 -13.56
C LEU A 160 -3.76 -7.31 -13.41
N ARG A 161 -4.29 -7.23 -12.18
CA ARG A 161 -5.58 -6.58 -11.89
C ARG A 161 -5.51 -5.05 -12.03
N VAL A 162 -4.31 -4.46 -11.94
CA VAL A 162 -4.08 -3.00 -11.86
C VAL A 162 -3.40 -2.42 -13.11
N LYS A 163 -2.63 -3.21 -13.88
CA LYS A 163 -1.79 -2.72 -15.01
C LYS A 163 -2.10 -3.37 -16.38
N GLY A 164 -3.37 -3.58 -16.71
CA GLY A 164 -3.78 -4.39 -17.87
C GLY A 164 -3.32 -3.92 -19.26
N LYS A 165 -3.04 -2.61 -19.48
CA LYS A 165 -2.65 -2.10 -20.81
C LYS A 165 -1.14 -2.05 -21.07
N ASP A 166 -0.36 -1.51 -20.13
CA ASP A 166 1.10 -1.38 -20.30
C ASP A 166 1.81 -2.74 -20.24
N SER A 167 1.32 -3.66 -19.40
CA SER A 167 1.87 -5.02 -19.29
C SER A 167 1.62 -5.83 -20.56
N ALA A 168 0.44 -5.68 -21.17
CA ALA A 168 0.11 -6.35 -22.44
C ALA A 168 1.00 -5.88 -23.60
N GLY A 169 1.34 -4.58 -23.66
CA GLY A 169 2.26 -4.06 -24.67
C GLY A 169 3.68 -4.60 -24.55
N LYS A 170 4.20 -4.71 -23.32
CA LYS A 170 5.52 -5.31 -23.04
C LYS A 170 5.55 -6.80 -23.38
N LEU A 171 4.51 -7.53 -23.00
CA LEU A 171 4.33 -8.95 -23.29
C LEU A 171 4.33 -9.21 -24.79
N ARG A 172 3.53 -8.44 -25.55
CA ARG A 172 3.49 -8.51 -27.03
C ARG A 172 4.89 -8.36 -27.61
N LYS A 173 5.62 -7.31 -27.21
CA LYS A 173 6.95 -7.04 -27.73
C LYS A 173 7.93 -8.17 -27.41
N ALA A 174 7.87 -8.72 -26.21
CA ALA A 174 8.74 -9.81 -25.82
C ALA A 174 8.43 -11.11 -26.57
N LEU A 175 7.16 -11.46 -26.76
CA LEU A 175 6.75 -12.62 -27.56
C LEU A 175 7.13 -12.47 -29.04
N TYR A 176 6.99 -11.28 -29.61
CA TYR A 176 7.47 -10.98 -30.97
C TYR A 176 8.98 -11.22 -31.09
N SER A 177 9.76 -10.83 -30.08
CA SER A 177 11.20 -11.09 -30.05
C SER A 177 11.54 -12.57 -29.83
N MET A 178 10.76 -13.28 -29.02
CA MET A 178 10.94 -14.72 -28.84
C MET A 178 10.70 -15.51 -30.14
N PHE A 179 9.66 -15.15 -30.89
CA PHE A 179 9.28 -15.81 -32.14
C PHE A 179 9.99 -15.21 -33.37
N ASP A 180 10.95 -14.31 -33.19
CA ASP A 180 11.71 -13.61 -34.24
C ASP A 180 10.85 -12.82 -35.24
N LEU A 181 9.62 -12.45 -34.82
CA LEU A 181 8.71 -11.61 -35.59
C LEU A 181 9.16 -10.14 -35.58
N ASP A 182 9.89 -9.72 -34.55
CA ASP A 182 10.48 -8.39 -34.43
C ASP A 182 11.51 -8.10 -35.52
N VAL A 183 12.21 -9.13 -36.02
CA VAL A 183 13.13 -9.02 -37.16
C VAL A 183 12.38 -8.68 -38.44
N ILE A 184 11.21 -9.30 -38.65
CA ILE A 184 10.36 -9.02 -39.81
C ILE A 184 9.73 -7.63 -39.69
N GLU A 185 9.25 -7.26 -38.50
CA GLU A 185 8.73 -5.91 -38.21
C GLU A 185 9.81 -4.84 -38.44
N SER A 186 11.03 -5.07 -37.95
CA SER A 186 12.18 -4.18 -38.18
C SER A 186 12.57 -4.08 -39.65
N ALA A 187 12.47 -5.18 -40.41
CA ALA A 187 12.71 -5.16 -41.85
C ALA A 187 11.66 -4.30 -42.58
N LEU A 188 10.38 -4.42 -42.19
CA LEU A 188 9.31 -3.57 -42.71
C LEU A 188 9.54 -2.10 -42.39
N ASP A 189 9.95 -1.78 -41.15
CA ASP A 189 10.27 -0.41 -40.74
C ASP A 189 11.44 0.20 -41.53
N HIS A 190 12.48 -0.61 -41.81
CA HIS A 190 13.61 -0.18 -42.63
C HIS A 190 13.21 0.06 -44.11
N ILE A 191 12.34 -0.78 -44.68
CA ILE A 191 11.81 -0.58 -46.03
C ILE A 191 10.93 0.67 -46.07
N GLY A 192 10.01 0.77 -45.11
CA GLY A 192 9.18 1.90 -44.75
C GLY A 192 8.24 2.40 -45.85
N ASP A 193 7.97 3.71 -45.87
CA ASP A 193 7.19 4.39 -46.91
C ASP A 193 8.07 5.40 -47.66
N THR A 194 7.73 5.67 -48.91
CA THR A 194 8.25 6.76 -49.76
C THR A 194 8.22 8.14 -49.10
N LYS A 195 7.34 8.33 -48.12
CA LYS A 195 7.16 9.59 -47.38
C LYS A 195 8.22 9.85 -46.31
N LEU A 196 9.05 8.87 -45.96
CA LEU A 196 10.03 8.94 -44.88
C LEU A 196 11.46 8.93 -45.43
N LYS A 197 12.24 10.00 -45.24
CA LYS A 197 13.62 10.10 -45.78
C LYS A 197 14.62 9.07 -45.24
N THR A 198 14.34 8.48 -44.09
CA THR A 198 15.24 7.54 -43.42
C THR A 198 15.12 6.13 -43.99
N THR A 199 13.99 5.81 -44.61
CA THR A 199 13.65 4.47 -45.11
C THR A 199 14.24 4.22 -46.49
N VAL A 200 14.32 2.95 -46.89
CA VAL A 200 14.83 2.58 -48.22
C VAL A 200 13.94 3.18 -49.32
N LEU A 201 12.62 3.10 -49.18
CA LEU A 201 11.68 3.64 -50.16
C LEU A 201 11.77 5.16 -50.29
N GLY A 202 11.91 5.90 -49.19
CA GLY A 202 12.07 7.35 -49.25
C GLY A 202 13.41 7.78 -49.85
N LYS A 203 14.52 7.10 -49.53
CA LYS A 203 15.83 7.37 -50.16
C LYS A 203 15.80 7.10 -51.66
N LEU A 204 15.18 5.99 -52.08
CA LEU A 204 14.99 5.69 -53.50
C LEU A 204 14.12 6.75 -54.17
N TYR A 205 13.02 7.16 -53.55
CA TYR A 205 12.14 8.20 -54.09
C TYR A 205 12.88 9.54 -54.30
N LEU A 206 13.64 10.01 -53.31
CA LEU A 206 14.43 11.24 -53.41
C LEU A 206 15.60 11.14 -54.41
N SER A 207 16.08 9.92 -54.71
CA SER A 207 17.15 9.70 -55.68
C SER A 207 16.74 10.07 -57.11
N LYS A 208 15.44 10.02 -57.47
CA LYS A 208 14.89 10.43 -58.78
C LYS A 208 15.36 11.83 -59.21
N GLY A 209 15.49 12.74 -58.26
CA GLY A 209 15.82 14.14 -58.52
C GLY A 209 17.33 14.46 -58.52
N THR A 210 18.18 13.52 -58.13
CA THR A 210 19.64 13.74 -58.02
C THR A 210 20.34 13.62 -59.38
N ILE A 211 19.66 13.08 -60.38
CA ILE A 211 20.21 12.74 -61.71
C ILE A 211 19.73 13.74 -62.78
N SER A 212 18.62 14.46 -62.54
CA SER A 212 18.15 15.54 -63.40
C SER A 212 18.72 16.88 -62.93
N SER A 213 19.64 17.46 -63.71
CA SER A 213 20.35 18.73 -63.46
C SER A 213 19.47 19.99 -63.53
N GLY A 214 18.29 19.97 -62.91
CA GLY A 214 17.36 21.10 -62.87
C GLY A 214 17.38 21.79 -61.50
N SER A 215 17.72 23.08 -61.46
CA SER A 215 17.70 23.88 -60.22
C SER A 215 16.35 23.83 -59.47
N LYS A 216 15.25 23.69 -60.21
CA LYS A 216 13.89 23.50 -59.66
C LYS A 216 13.71 22.16 -58.94
N ILE A 217 14.31 21.08 -59.43
CA ILE A 217 14.17 19.74 -58.84
C ILE A 217 14.96 19.64 -57.54
N ALA A 218 16.15 20.25 -57.50
CA ALA A 218 16.93 20.38 -56.27
C ALA A 218 16.19 21.21 -55.19
N ALA A 219 15.51 22.29 -55.60
CA ALA A 219 14.71 23.10 -54.69
C ALA A 219 13.52 22.32 -54.10
N VAL A 220 12.75 21.61 -54.93
CA VAL A 220 11.61 20.80 -54.47
C VAL A 220 12.08 19.65 -53.57
N LYS A 221 13.20 18.99 -53.89
CA LYS A 221 13.81 17.97 -53.04
C LYS A 221 14.15 18.53 -51.64
N THR A 222 14.80 19.69 -51.60
CA THR A 222 15.16 20.36 -50.34
C THR A 222 13.92 20.74 -49.53
N ASN A 223 12.84 21.19 -50.19
CA ASN A 223 11.57 21.49 -49.54
C ASN A 223 10.92 20.25 -48.92
N ILE A 224 10.97 19.10 -49.60
CA ILE A 224 10.47 17.82 -49.07
C ILE A 224 11.28 17.39 -47.85
N GLU A 225 12.61 17.45 -47.92
CA GLU A 225 13.50 17.09 -46.80
C GLU A 225 13.29 17.99 -45.58
N ASN A 226 13.10 19.30 -45.80
CA ASN A 226 12.77 20.26 -44.75
C ASN A 226 11.41 19.99 -44.12
N ALA A 227 10.38 19.74 -44.94
CA ALA A 227 9.04 19.41 -44.45
C ALA A 227 9.06 18.11 -43.62
N GLN A 228 9.81 17.09 -44.05
CA GLN A 228 9.99 15.85 -43.30
C GLN A 228 10.77 16.08 -41.98
N ALA A 229 11.81 16.91 -41.98
CA ALA A 229 12.53 17.25 -40.76
C ALA A 229 11.66 17.99 -39.74
N LEU A 230 10.76 18.87 -40.20
CA LEU A 230 9.78 19.55 -39.36
C LEU A 230 8.75 18.57 -38.80
N ILE A 231 8.21 17.66 -39.63
CA ILE A 231 7.29 16.61 -39.17
C ILE A 231 7.95 15.77 -38.07
N GLU A 232 9.16 15.26 -38.30
CA GLU A 232 9.88 14.44 -37.31
C GLU A 232 10.14 15.21 -36.00
N LYS A 233 10.46 16.50 -36.08
CA LYS A 233 10.62 17.37 -34.91
C LYS A 233 9.31 17.54 -34.14
N HIS A 234 8.20 17.76 -34.84
CA HIS A 234 6.88 17.93 -34.23
C HIS A 234 6.36 16.62 -33.64
N GLU A 235 6.58 15.47 -34.29
CA GLU A 235 6.25 14.14 -33.77
C GLU A 235 7.01 13.82 -32.49
N LYS A 236 8.32 14.10 -32.44
CA LYS A 236 9.12 13.95 -31.21
C LYS A 236 8.58 14.83 -30.07
N ALA A 237 8.28 16.10 -30.36
CA ALA A 237 7.68 17.01 -29.38
C ALA A 237 6.29 16.54 -28.92
N LEU A 238 5.50 15.95 -29.81
CA LEU A 238 4.18 15.40 -29.52
C LEU A 238 4.26 14.21 -28.55
N GLU A 239 5.18 13.28 -28.80
CA GLU A 239 5.41 12.13 -27.92
C GLU A 239 5.91 12.57 -26.53
N GLU A 240 6.83 13.55 -26.46
CA GLU A 240 7.26 14.12 -25.18
C GLU A 240 6.12 14.80 -24.42
N ALA A 241 5.25 15.55 -25.11
CA ALA A 241 4.09 16.21 -24.50
C ALA A 241 3.07 15.19 -23.98
N LYS A 242 2.78 14.13 -24.75
CA LYS A 242 1.90 13.02 -24.33
C LYS A 242 2.45 12.28 -23.12
N LYS A 243 3.76 12.02 -23.08
CA LYS A 243 4.43 11.39 -21.93
C LYS A 243 4.29 12.25 -20.67
N LYS A 244 4.59 13.55 -20.75
CA LYS A 244 4.42 14.50 -19.63
C LYS A 244 2.96 14.56 -19.17
N LYS A 245 2.00 14.53 -20.10
CA LYS A 245 0.56 14.49 -19.76
C LYS A 245 0.22 13.24 -18.93
N ALA A 246 0.70 12.07 -19.34
CA ALA A 246 0.49 10.81 -18.61
C ALA A 246 1.11 10.86 -17.20
N GLU A 247 2.32 11.43 -17.06
CA GLU A 247 2.97 11.63 -15.75
C GLU A 247 2.15 12.54 -14.83
N CYS A 248 1.64 13.67 -15.35
CA CYS A 248 0.75 14.58 -14.61
C CYS A 248 -0.58 13.89 -14.22
N GLN A 249 -1.16 13.08 -15.09
CA GLN A 249 -2.38 12.31 -14.78
C GLN A 249 -2.14 11.29 -13.66
N ALA A 250 -1.02 10.56 -13.71
CA ALA A 250 -0.64 9.64 -12.64
C ALA A 250 -0.35 10.36 -11.31
N LEU A 251 0.20 11.58 -11.37
CA LEU A 251 0.35 12.43 -10.19
C LEU A 251 -1.01 12.83 -9.60
N ILE A 252 -1.97 13.27 -10.43
CA ILE A 252 -3.33 13.61 -9.96
C ILE A 252 -4.00 12.41 -9.31
N GLN A 253 -3.87 11.22 -9.88
CA GLN A 253 -4.46 10.01 -9.30
C GLN A 253 -3.88 9.72 -7.92
N ARG A 254 -2.54 9.71 -7.79
CA ARG A 254 -1.86 9.53 -6.49
C ARG A 254 -2.27 10.59 -5.46
N VAL A 255 -2.29 11.85 -5.86
CA VAL A 255 -2.69 12.96 -4.99
C VAL A 255 -4.16 12.85 -4.60
N SER A 256 -5.04 12.40 -5.50
CA SER A 256 -6.47 12.22 -5.21
C SER A 256 -6.71 11.05 -4.25
N GLU A 257 -5.96 9.96 -4.37
CA GLU A 257 -5.97 8.85 -3.41
C GLU A 257 -5.49 9.31 -2.03
N GLN A 258 -4.42 10.11 -1.98
CA GLN A 258 -3.93 10.71 -0.75
C GLN A 258 -4.96 11.65 -0.12
N ILE A 259 -5.56 12.56 -0.89
CA ILE A 259 -6.60 13.48 -0.42
C ILE A 259 -7.82 12.72 0.09
N GLY A 260 -8.25 11.64 -0.60
CA GLY A 260 -9.37 10.81 -0.20
C GLY A 260 -9.18 10.07 1.14
N GLY A 261 -7.93 9.93 1.59
CA GLY A 261 -7.59 9.33 2.89
C GLY A 261 -7.72 10.28 4.09
N TYR A 262 -7.85 11.59 3.88
CA TYR A 262 -7.89 12.58 4.97
C TYR A 262 -9.29 13.22 5.13
N LYS A 263 -9.69 13.47 6.38
CA LYS A 263 -10.92 14.20 6.71
C LYS A 263 -10.78 15.69 6.38
N SER A 264 -11.86 16.31 5.90
CA SER A 264 -11.88 17.74 5.55
C SER A 264 -11.69 18.63 6.79
N LYS A 265 -11.12 19.82 6.63
CA LYS A 265 -11.00 20.85 7.67
C LYS A 265 -12.35 21.22 8.30
N ALA A 266 -13.42 21.18 7.50
CA ALA A 266 -14.78 21.40 7.97
C ALA A 266 -15.25 20.31 8.97
N ASP A 267 -14.83 19.06 8.79
CA ASP A 267 -15.17 17.97 9.70
C ASP A 267 -14.41 18.09 11.02
N TYR A 268 -13.14 18.52 10.97
CA TYR A 268 -12.35 18.81 12.16
C TYR A 268 -12.99 19.93 12.99
N GLU A 269 -13.39 21.04 12.36
CA GLU A 269 -14.09 22.13 13.06
C GLU A 269 -15.43 21.68 13.66
N HIS A 270 -16.20 20.86 12.94
CA HIS A 270 -17.47 20.33 13.43
C HIS A 270 -17.28 19.43 14.67
N GLN A 271 -16.31 18.51 14.62
CA GLN A 271 -15.98 17.65 15.76
C GLN A 271 -15.45 18.45 16.96
N ARG A 272 -14.61 19.46 16.69
CA ARG A 272 -14.09 20.37 17.72
C ARG A 272 -15.21 21.15 18.40
N LYS A 273 -16.19 21.65 17.64
CA LYS A 273 -17.35 22.36 18.18
C LYS A 273 -18.22 21.45 19.04
N LYS A 274 -18.42 20.19 18.63
CA LYS A 274 -19.16 19.19 19.41
C LYS A 274 -18.47 18.88 20.74
N LEU A 275 -17.15 18.64 20.73
CA LEU A 275 -16.37 18.35 21.93
C LEU A 275 -16.32 19.55 22.89
N LYS A 276 -16.19 20.78 22.37
CA LYS A 276 -16.27 22.01 23.19
C LYS A 276 -17.63 22.16 23.86
N ALA A 277 -18.72 21.95 23.11
CA ALA A 277 -20.06 22.01 23.68
C ALA A 277 -20.28 20.96 24.78
N GLN A 278 -19.74 19.74 24.61
CA GLN A 278 -19.80 18.69 25.63
C GLN A 278 -18.99 19.07 26.88
N ARG A 279 -17.77 19.56 26.71
CA ARG A 279 -16.93 20.03 27.82
C ARG A 279 -17.62 21.14 28.61
N ASP A 280 -18.14 22.16 27.93
CA ASP A 280 -18.78 23.29 28.58
C ASP A 280 -20.06 22.87 29.34
N ALA A 281 -20.78 21.87 28.82
CA ALA A 281 -21.90 21.26 29.53
C ALA A 281 -21.46 20.54 30.81
N PHE A 282 -20.37 19.75 30.77
CA PHE A 282 -19.83 19.08 31.96
C PHE A 282 -19.31 20.07 33.00
N ILE A 283 -18.61 21.13 32.59
CA ILE A 283 -18.15 22.20 33.49
C ILE A 283 -19.36 22.85 34.18
N LYS A 284 -20.42 23.14 33.42
CA LYS A 284 -21.66 23.71 33.98
C LYS A 284 -22.31 22.77 34.99
N SER A 285 -22.43 21.48 34.68
CA SER A 285 -22.96 20.47 35.60
C SER A 285 -22.12 20.33 36.86
N SER A 286 -20.79 20.46 36.77
CA SER A 286 -19.89 20.51 37.93
C SER A 286 -20.16 21.74 38.80
N THR A 287 -20.27 22.94 38.22
CA THR A 287 -20.60 24.16 38.98
C THR A 287 -21.98 24.10 39.62
N ASP A 288 -22.97 23.51 38.95
CA ASP A 288 -24.31 23.33 39.51
C ASP A 288 -24.31 22.35 40.69
N ALA A 289 -23.52 21.26 40.60
CA ALA A 289 -23.35 20.31 41.70
C ALA A 289 -22.60 20.93 42.90
N GLN A 290 -21.61 21.79 42.65
CA GLN A 290 -20.91 22.55 43.70
C GLN A 290 -21.83 23.54 44.40
N ALA A 291 -22.70 24.24 43.66
CA ALA A 291 -23.67 25.17 44.23
C ALA A 291 -24.67 24.43 45.14
N ARG A 292 -25.22 23.31 44.67
CA ARG A 292 -26.13 22.45 45.46
C ARG A 292 -25.47 21.89 46.70
N PHE A 293 -24.21 21.46 46.60
CA PHE A 293 -23.42 21.06 47.76
C PHE A 293 -23.30 22.20 48.78
N GLY A 294 -23.01 23.43 48.30
CA GLY A 294 -22.93 24.61 49.15
C GLY A 294 -24.24 24.90 49.88
N ASP A 295 -25.37 24.87 49.17
CA ASP A 295 -26.70 25.12 49.72
C ASP A 295 -27.09 24.08 50.78
N ASP A 296 -26.90 22.79 50.48
CA ASP A 296 -27.24 21.70 51.40
C ASP A 296 -26.32 21.69 52.63
N VAL A 297 -25.03 22.00 52.46
CA VAL A 297 -24.10 22.15 53.58
C VAL A 297 -24.52 23.34 54.44
N LEU A 298 -24.86 24.49 53.86
CA LEU A 298 -25.32 25.67 54.61
C LEU A 298 -26.62 25.42 55.39
N ASP A 299 -27.53 24.58 54.90
CA ASP A 299 -28.73 24.21 55.66
C ASP A 299 -28.44 23.20 56.79
N MET A 300 -27.53 22.25 56.57
CA MET A 300 -27.28 21.14 57.52
C MET A 300 -26.23 21.47 58.59
N PHE A 301 -25.14 22.15 58.25
CA PHE A 301 -23.99 22.35 59.15
C PHE A 301 -24.30 23.21 60.38
N PRO A 302 -25.02 24.34 60.28
CA PRO A 302 -25.37 25.14 61.45
C PRO A 302 -26.17 24.34 62.49
N LYS A 303 -27.11 23.50 62.04
CA LYS A 303 -27.94 22.62 62.88
C LYS A 303 -27.08 21.59 63.64
N LEU A 304 -26.07 21.02 62.98
CA LEU A 304 -25.12 20.10 63.60
C LEU A 304 -24.19 20.77 64.61
N LEU A 305 -23.68 21.97 64.28
CA LEU A 305 -22.83 22.75 65.19
C LEU A 305 -23.60 23.16 66.45
N ILE A 306 -24.86 23.57 66.31
CA ILE A 306 -25.74 23.89 67.44
C ILE A 306 -25.98 22.64 68.29
N SER A 307 -26.31 21.49 67.69
CA SER A 307 -26.52 20.24 68.40
C SER A 307 -25.30 19.83 69.24
N LYS A 308 -24.10 19.91 68.65
CA LYS A 308 -22.84 19.62 69.35
C LYS A 308 -22.52 20.65 70.44
N ALA A 309 -22.70 21.94 70.17
CA ALA A 309 -22.46 23.00 71.14
C ALA A 309 -23.39 22.87 72.35
N VAL A 310 -24.65 22.48 72.15
CA VAL A 310 -25.59 22.18 73.23
C VAL A 310 -25.12 20.96 74.03
N LEU A 311 -24.74 19.85 73.38
CA LEU A 311 -24.20 18.68 74.07
C LEU A 311 -22.95 18.99 74.91
N ASP A 312 -22.05 19.85 74.41
CA ASP A 312 -20.85 20.28 75.13
C ASP A 312 -21.19 21.24 76.28
N ALA A 313 -22.19 22.11 76.09
CA ALA A 313 -22.74 22.94 77.16
C ALA A 313 -23.31 22.09 78.29
N LYS A 314 -23.96 20.95 77.99
CA LYS A 314 -24.43 19.97 79.01
C LYS A 314 -23.32 19.61 80.00
N LYS A 315 -22.12 19.34 79.47
CA LYS A 315 -20.96 18.88 80.26
C LYS A 315 -20.38 20.02 81.11
N LYS A 316 -20.37 21.25 80.58
CA LYS A 316 -19.82 22.43 81.26
C LYS A 316 -20.75 23.01 82.32
N ILE A 317 -22.06 22.97 82.11
CA ILE A 317 -23.02 23.63 83.00
C ILE A 317 -23.20 22.87 84.34
N GLN A 318 -22.68 21.62 84.48
CA GLN A 318 -22.77 20.82 85.72
C GLN A 318 -24.15 20.97 86.40
N LEU A 319 -25.24 20.83 85.62
CA LEU A 319 -26.59 20.86 86.18
C LEU A 319 -26.72 19.68 87.12
N LYS A 320 -26.59 19.93 88.43
CA LYS A 320 -27.28 19.12 89.44
C LYS A 320 -28.76 19.25 89.08
N ILE A 321 -29.29 18.25 88.40
CA ILE A 321 -30.72 18.13 88.18
C ILE A 321 -31.29 17.85 89.57
N GLU A 322 -31.56 18.90 90.34
CA GLU A 322 -32.42 18.77 91.50
C GLU A 322 -33.75 18.21 90.99
N GLN A 323 -34.21 17.12 91.62
CA GLN A 323 -35.39 16.36 91.23
C GLN A 323 -36.70 17.12 91.53
N ASP A 324 -36.74 18.43 91.34
CA ASP A 324 -37.95 19.21 91.52
C ASP A 324 -38.81 19.12 90.27
N LYS A 325 -39.79 18.22 90.33
CA LYS A 325 -40.81 17.99 89.31
C LYS A 325 -41.73 19.20 89.19
N LEU A 326 -41.35 20.18 88.37
CA LEU A 326 -42.29 21.14 87.80
C LEU A 326 -43.24 20.40 86.83
N PRO A 327 -44.56 20.51 86.99
CA PRO A 327 -45.50 20.00 86.00
C PRO A 327 -45.34 20.73 84.66
N GLU A 328 -45.27 19.98 83.54
CA GLU A 328 -45.18 20.58 82.19
C GLU A 328 -46.43 21.45 81.90
N GLY A 329 -46.22 22.66 81.36
CA GLY A 329 -47.29 23.58 80.93
C GLY A 329 -47.73 24.65 81.95
N VAL A 330 -47.10 24.72 83.13
CA VAL A 330 -47.39 25.77 84.10
C VAL A 330 -46.77 27.11 83.66
N SER A 331 -47.62 28.10 83.38
CA SER A 331 -47.16 29.44 82.97
C SER A 331 -47.10 30.43 84.14
N LYS A 332 -46.17 31.39 84.09
CA LYS A 332 -46.07 32.47 85.08
C LYS A 332 -47.40 33.24 85.23
N LYS A 333 -48.17 33.37 84.14
CA LYS A 333 -49.51 33.98 84.14
C LYS A 333 -50.50 33.20 84.99
N LEU A 334 -50.52 31.87 84.84
CA LEU A 334 -51.39 31.00 85.65
C LEU A 334 -51.03 31.07 87.13
N ILE A 335 -49.73 31.00 87.47
CA ILE A 335 -49.30 31.10 88.87
C ILE A 335 -49.62 32.48 89.46
N SER A 336 -49.40 33.56 88.70
CA SER A 336 -49.74 34.91 89.17
C SER A 336 -51.24 35.12 89.38
N HIS A 337 -52.09 34.42 88.63
CA HIS A 337 -53.54 34.48 88.80
C HIS A 337 -54.00 33.73 90.05
N LEU A 338 -53.39 32.58 90.35
CA LEU A 338 -53.67 31.77 91.53
C LEU A 338 -53.18 32.42 92.85
N LEU A 339 -52.18 33.30 92.77
CA LEU A 339 -51.61 34.04 93.90
C LEU A 339 -52.24 35.42 94.13
N ALA A 340 -53.16 35.88 93.26
CA ALA A 340 -53.82 37.16 93.45
C ALA A 340 -54.75 37.13 94.69
N GLU A 341 -54.81 38.23 95.45
CA GLU A 341 -55.64 38.33 96.66
C GLU A 341 -57.14 38.08 96.40
N LYS A 342 -57.59 38.36 95.16
CA LYS A 342 -58.99 38.17 94.72
C LYS A 342 -59.34 36.72 94.37
N THR A 343 -58.35 35.83 94.33
CA THR A 343 -58.56 34.44 93.92
C THR A 343 -58.59 33.55 95.17
N THR A 344 -59.77 33.01 95.48
CA THR A 344 -60.01 32.14 96.64
C THR A 344 -60.20 30.67 96.26
N GLU A 345 -60.21 30.34 94.97
CA GLU A 345 -60.46 29.00 94.45
C GLU A 345 -59.41 28.59 93.42
N CYS A 346 -59.01 27.32 93.45
CA CYS A 346 -58.07 26.70 92.52
C CYS A 346 -58.76 26.30 91.22
N VAL A 347 -57.99 26.04 90.15
CA VAL A 347 -58.49 25.58 88.84
C VAL A 347 -59.32 24.27 88.95
N CYS A 348 -59.12 23.49 90.00
CA CYS A 348 -59.90 22.28 90.30
C CYS A 348 -61.15 22.51 91.17
N GLY A 349 -61.45 23.75 91.56
CA GLY A 349 -62.63 24.12 92.38
C GLY A 349 -62.44 24.01 93.90
N ARG A 350 -61.23 23.73 94.39
CA ARG A 350 -60.91 23.70 95.83
C ARG A 350 -60.53 25.08 96.35
N ALA A 351 -60.93 25.42 97.58
CA ALA A 351 -60.54 26.69 98.20
C ALA A 351 -59.01 26.77 98.40
N LEU A 352 -58.43 27.94 98.14
CA LEU A 352 -57.00 28.23 98.31
C LEU A 352 -56.77 28.96 99.64
N GLY A 353 -56.22 28.28 100.63
CA GLY A 353 -55.74 28.86 101.88
C GLY A 353 -54.32 29.42 101.77
N GLU A 354 -53.81 29.92 102.90
CA GLU A 354 -52.46 30.50 102.99
C GLU A 354 -51.36 29.47 102.76
N GLU A 355 -51.53 28.22 103.21
CA GLU A 355 -50.55 27.14 103.02
C GLU A 355 -50.46 26.71 101.53
N GLU A 356 -51.59 26.57 100.84
CA GLU A 356 -51.56 26.22 99.41
C GLU A 356 -50.99 27.35 98.56
N LYS A 357 -51.29 28.62 98.91
CA LYS A 357 -50.68 29.78 98.24
C LYS A 357 -49.16 29.84 98.50
N ALA A 358 -48.68 29.48 99.69
CA ALA A 358 -47.24 29.42 99.96
C ALA A 358 -46.52 28.34 99.12
N TYR A 359 -47.13 27.16 98.96
CA TYR A 359 -46.59 26.11 98.10
C TYR A 359 -46.58 26.51 96.61
N ILE A 360 -47.65 27.18 96.14
CA ILE A 360 -47.72 27.71 94.77
C ILE A 360 -46.66 28.81 94.55
N ARG A 361 -46.34 29.59 95.58
CA ARG A 361 -45.30 30.63 95.54
C ARG A 361 -43.90 30.04 95.40
N HIS A 362 -43.64 28.85 95.92
CA HIS A 362 -42.37 28.14 95.71
C HIS A 362 -42.11 27.85 94.22
N TYR A 363 -43.16 27.54 93.44
CA TYR A 363 -43.01 27.36 92.00
C TYR A 363 -42.58 28.63 91.24
N LEU A 364 -42.82 29.84 91.77
CA LEU A 364 -42.30 31.08 91.17
C LEU A 364 -40.77 31.19 91.28
N ASP A 365 -40.17 30.60 92.31
CA ASP A 365 -38.71 30.61 92.46
C ASP A 365 -38.01 29.60 91.54
N ILE A 366 -38.74 28.57 91.11
CA ILE A 366 -38.25 27.54 90.17
C ILE A 366 -38.55 27.91 88.70
N LEU A 367 -39.52 28.80 88.45
CA LEU A 367 -39.85 29.28 87.09
C LEU A 367 -38.72 30.15 86.47
N PRO A 368 -38.53 30.12 85.13
CA PRO A 368 -37.60 31.01 84.44
C PRO A 368 -37.93 32.50 84.73
N PRO A 369 -36.94 33.36 85.03
CA PRO A 369 -35.53 33.30 84.60
C PRO A 369 -34.53 32.70 85.60
N LYS A 370 -34.96 32.13 86.74
CA LYS A 370 -34.03 31.64 87.77
C LYS A 370 -33.50 30.21 87.55
N SER A 371 -34.25 29.33 86.87
CA SER A 371 -33.81 27.95 86.57
C SER A 371 -33.44 27.77 85.09
N PHE A 372 -32.15 27.59 84.81
CA PHE A 372 -31.62 27.31 83.46
C PHE A 372 -31.96 25.89 82.96
N ALA A 373 -32.43 25.00 83.84
CA ALA A 373 -32.62 23.58 83.52
C ALA A 373 -33.75 23.32 82.52
N SER A 374 -34.90 23.99 82.68
CA SER A 374 -36.07 23.81 81.78
C SER A 374 -35.81 24.38 80.39
N LEU A 375 -35.28 25.60 80.29
CA LEU A 375 -34.87 26.21 79.01
C LEU A 375 -33.82 25.35 78.29
N TYR A 376 -32.87 24.80 79.05
CA TYR A 376 -31.86 23.90 78.50
C TYR A 376 -32.47 22.59 78.00
N GLN A 377 -33.43 21.99 78.71
CA GLN A 377 -34.10 20.76 78.28
C GLN A 377 -34.92 20.95 77.01
N ASP A 378 -35.70 22.03 76.92
CA ASP A 378 -36.48 22.33 75.71
C ASP A 378 -35.57 22.59 74.51
N PHE A 379 -34.52 23.40 74.71
CA PHE A 379 -33.53 23.66 73.67
C PHE A 379 -32.77 22.38 73.28
N THR A 380 -32.51 21.47 74.22
CA THR A 380 -31.88 20.16 73.95
C THR A 380 -32.81 19.25 73.14
N LYS A 381 -34.12 19.21 73.43
CA LYS A 381 -35.10 18.46 72.63
C LYS A 381 -35.13 18.97 71.18
N THR A 382 -35.16 20.28 70.99
CA THR A 382 -35.10 20.92 69.66
C THR A 382 -33.76 20.67 68.95
N ALA A 383 -32.64 20.79 69.65
CA ALA A 383 -31.31 20.56 69.10
C ALA A 383 -31.05 19.08 68.74
N ASN A 384 -31.65 18.13 69.46
CA ASN A 384 -31.60 16.70 69.13
C ASN A 384 -32.44 16.38 67.89
N PHE A 385 -33.56 17.06 67.67
CA PHE A 385 -34.34 16.93 66.43
C PHE A 385 -33.54 17.47 65.23
N TRP A 386 -32.88 18.61 65.38
CA TRP A 386 -32.02 19.21 64.35
C TRP A 386 -30.79 18.35 64.00
N GLY A 387 -30.25 17.59 64.96
CA GLY A 387 -29.12 16.69 64.74
C GLY A 387 -29.41 15.46 63.84
N LYS A 388 -30.69 15.13 63.58
CA LYS A 388 -31.09 13.98 62.75
C LYS A 388 -31.12 14.25 61.24
N GLY A 389 -30.90 15.50 60.80
CA GLY A 389 -30.97 15.89 59.38
C GLY A 389 -29.70 15.63 58.56
N TYR A 390 -28.66 15.01 59.13
CA TYR A 390 -27.40 14.75 58.43
C TYR A 390 -27.51 13.53 57.53
N ASP A 391 -27.56 13.76 56.21
CA ASP A 391 -27.51 12.70 55.21
C ASP A 391 -26.14 12.66 54.53
N LYS A 392 -25.28 11.79 55.06
CA LYS A 392 -23.92 11.57 54.53
C LYS A 392 -23.93 11.13 53.05
N THR A 393 -24.96 10.39 52.63
CA THR A 393 -25.02 9.81 51.29
C THR A 393 -25.25 10.86 50.21
N LYS A 394 -26.02 11.91 50.50
CA LYS A 394 -26.24 13.04 49.58
C LYS A 394 -24.98 13.87 49.39
N ILE A 395 -24.25 14.16 50.46
CA ILE A 395 -22.99 14.92 50.42
C ILE A 395 -21.94 14.16 49.61
N GLU A 396 -21.81 12.85 49.84
CA GLU A 396 -20.90 12.00 49.06
C GLU A 396 -21.31 11.93 47.57
N ALA A 397 -22.61 11.92 47.26
CA ALA A 397 -23.08 11.95 45.89
C ALA A 397 -22.65 13.23 45.14
N TYR A 398 -22.80 14.41 45.75
CA TYR A 398 -22.36 15.65 45.13
C TYR A 398 -20.84 15.68 44.87
N ILE A 399 -20.04 15.18 45.82
CA ILE A 399 -18.58 15.12 45.65
C ILE A 399 -18.21 14.18 44.49
N ARG A 400 -18.87 13.02 44.39
CA ARG A 400 -18.66 12.08 43.28
C ARG A 400 -19.07 12.67 41.94
N ASP A 401 -20.21 13.35 41.89
CA ASP A 401 -20.70 14.01 40.68
C ASP A 401 -19.71 15.08 40.19
N VAL A 402 -19.20 15.93 41.09
CA VAL A 402 -18.19 16.95 40.76
C VAL A 402 -16.91 16.32 40.23
N LEU A 403 -16.43 15.22 40.83
CA LEU A 403 -15.23 14.52 40.34
C LEU A 403 -15.46 13.92 38.95
N ASN A 404 -16.59 13.24 38.75
CA ASN A 404 -16.96 12.63 37.47
C ASN A 404 -17.08 13.67 36.36
N TYR A 405 -17.78 14.79 36.60
CA TYR A 405 -17.93 15.84 35.59
C TYR A 405 -16.59 16.51 35.23
N ASN A 406 -15.69 16.69 36.19
CA ASN A 406 -14.35 17.22 35.92
C ASN A 406 -13.48 16.23 35.12
N GLU A 407 -13.57 14.93 35.40
CA GLU A 407 -12.85 13.91 34.64
C GLU A 407 -13.35 13.83 33.18
N LEU A 408 -14.67 13.87 32.98
CA LEU A 408 -15.29 13.90 31.65
C LEU A 408 -14.91 15.17 30.87
N ALA A 409 -14.84 16.32 31.53
CA ALA A 409 -14.37 17.56 30.92
C ALA A 409 -12.88 17.47 30.51
N ALA A 410 -12.04 16.87 31.35
CA ALA A 410 -10.62 16.65 31.05
C ALA A 410 -10.40 15.69 29.87
N ASP A 411 -11.22 14.63 29.75
CA ASP A 411 -11.18 13.72 28.58
C ASP A 411 -11.59 14.44 27.29
N CYS A 412 -12.58 15.33 27.36
CA CYS A 412 -12.94 16.18 26.22
C CYS A 412 -11.76 17.09 25.81
N ASP A 413 -11.07 17.72 26.75
CA ASP A 413 -9.89 18.55 26.47
C ASP A 413 -8.73 17.73 25.88
N LYS A 414 -8.51 16.48 26.35
CA LYS A 414 -7.52 15.57 25.78
C LYS A 414 -7.84 15.25 24.32
N ARG A 415 -9.09 14.88 24.01
CA ARG A 415 -9.55 14.61 22.64
C ARG A 415 -9.45 15.85 21.74
N ILE A 416 -9.71 17.05 22.26
CA ILE A 416 -9.52 18.30 21.52
C ILE A 416 -8.04 18.49 21.18
N ARG A 417 -7.10 18.22 22.10
CA ARG A 417 -5.66 18.32 21.83
C ARG A 417 -5.18 17.30 20.80
N GLU A 418 -5.67 16.07 20.86
CA GLU A 418 -5.37 15.03 19.87
C GLU A 418 -5.89 15.44 18.48
N LEU A 419 -7.07 16.04 18.42
CA LEU A 419 -7.69 16.54 17.19
C LEU A 419 -6.93 17.74 16.62
N ASP A 420 -6.53 18.71 17.45
CA ASP A 420 -5.71 19.87 17.06
C ASP A 420 -4.29 19.41 16.62
N ALA A 421 -3.74 18.33 17.19
CA ALA A 421 -2.47 17.73 16.77
C ALA A 421 -2.59 16.98 15.42
N ALA A 422 -3.73 16.32 15.18
CA ALA A 422 -4.04 15.71 13.89
C ALA A 422 -4.25 16.78 12.79
N GLU A 423 -4.91 17.89 13.12
CA GLU A 423 -5.06 19.05 12.23
C GLU A 423 -3.70 19.67 11.89
N LYS A 424 -2.78 19.80 12.86
CA LYS A 424 -1.40 20.28 12.59
C LYS A 424 -0.55 19.35 11.74
N LYS A 425 -0.94 18.07 11.59
CA LYS A 425 -0.33 17.13 10.63
C LYS A 425 -1.02 17.17 9.25
N SER A 426 -2.13 17.89 9.14
CA SER A 426 -2.87 18.15 7.90
C SER A 426 -2.34 19.27 6.95
N PRO A 427 -1.28 20.07 7.23
CA PRO A 427 -0.74 21.06 6.28
C PRO A 427 -0.32 20.49 4.93
N ASP A 428 -0.05 19.18 4.86
CA ASP A 428 0.23 18.50 3.59
C ASP A 428 -0.97 18.49 2.63
N ILE A 429 -2.22 18.58 3.12
CA ILE A 429 -3.39 18.54 2.24
C ILE A 429 -3.49 19.81 1.40
N GLU A 430 -3.24 21.00 1.96
CA GLU A 430 -3.23 22.24 1.18
C GLU A 430 -2.14 22.20 0.10
N ASN A 431 -0.95 21.69 0.45
CA ASN A 431 0.12 21.47 -0.52
C ASN A 431 -0.28 20.47 -1.60
N LEU A 432 -0.97 19.39 -1.25
CA LEU A 432 -1.50 18.39 -2.18
C LEU A 432 -2.59 18.97 -3.09
N ILE A 433 -3.49 19.81 -2.58
CA ILE A 433 -4.52 20.49 -3.38
C ILE A 433 -3.86 21.47 -4.36
N VAL A 434 -2.86 22.25 -3.91
CA VAL A 434 -2.10 23.15 -4.78
C VAL A 434 -1.32 22.36 -5.83
N ALA A 435 -0.69 21.24 -5.46
CA ALA A 435 0.01 20.36 -6.39
C ALA A 435 -0.94 19.76 -7.43
N ARG A 436 -2.15 19.35 -7.02
CA ARG A 436 -3.20 18.88 -7.93
C ARG A 436 -3.65 19.97 -8.89
N GLN A 437 -3.93 21.18 -8.40
CA GLN A 437 -4.32 22.30 -9.27
C GLN A 437 -3.22 22.65 -10.28
N LYS A 438 -1.96 22.67 -9.86
CA LYS A 438 -0.81 22.86 -10.77
C LYS A 438 -0.74 21.78 -11.84
N ALA A 439 -0.94 20.51 -11.47
CA ALA A 439 -0.96 19.40 -12.42
C ALA A 439 -2.15 19.48 -13.39
N GLU A 440 -3.34 19.87 -12.92
CA GLU A 440 -4.53 20.08 -13.76
C GLU A 440 -4.33 21.23 -14.77
N ILE A 441 -3.70 22.33 -14.34
CA ILE A 441 -3.33 23.43 -15.24
C ILE A 441 -2.31 22.96 -16.27
N ALA A 442 -1.26 22.26 -15.84
CA ALA A 442 -0.25 21.73 -16.75
C ALA A 442 -0.83 20.75 -17.78
N ILE A 443 -1.83 19.93 -17.41
CA ILE A 443 -2.52 19.06 -18.38
C ILE A 443 -3.25 19.87 -19.45
N ARG A 444 -3.94 20.96 -19.07
CA ARG A 444 -4.63 21.82 -20.05
C ARG A 444 -3.64 22.47 -21.01
N GLU A 445 -2.53 23.01 -20.49
CA GLU A 445 -1.47 23.60 -21.31
C GLU A 445 -0.83 22.56 -22.26
N LEU A 446 -0.63 21.33 -21.78
CA LEU A 446 -0.14 20.22 -22.59
C LEU A 446 -1.16 19.79 -23.65
N ASP A 447 -2.46 19.81 -23.35
CA ASP A 447 -3.51 19.50 -24.32
C ASP A 447 -3.57 20.54 -25.45
N ASP A 448 -3.49 21.83 -25.13
CA ASP A 448 -3.40 22.88 -26.13
C ASP A 448 -2.13 22.73 -26.99
N THR A 449 -1.02 22.36 -26.37
CA THR A 449 0.24 22.08 -27.07
C THR A 449 0.12 20.88 -28.00
N ILE A 450 -0.52 19.79 -27.56
CA ILE A 450 -0.77 18.58 -28.35
C ILE A 450 -1.62 18.92 -29.58
N VAL A 451 -2.74 19.62 -29.39
CA VAL A 451 -3.63 20.04 -30.49
C VAL A 451 -2.89 20.96 -31.47
N GLY A 452 -2.08 21.88 -30.96
CA GLY A 452 -1.23 22.75 -31.78
C GLY A 452 -0.23 21.96 -32.62
N LEU A 453 0.50 21.03 -32.00
CA LEU A 453 1.48 20.17 -32.69
C LEU A 453 0.81 19.27 -33.74
N GLU A 454 -0.33 18.66 -33.44
CA GLU A 454 -1.09 17.85 -34.41
C GLU A 454 -1.55 18.67 -35.62
N THR A 455 -1.93 19.93 -35.40
CA THR A 455 -2.32 20.84 -36.47
C THR A 455 -1.13 21.22 -37.35
N GLU A 456 0.02 21.51 -36.76
CA GLU A 456 1.24 21.82 -37.50
C GLU A 456 1.78 20.61 -38.27
N ILE A 457 1.70 19.41 -37.70
CA ILE A 457 2.00 18.16 -38.41
C ILE A 457 1.12 18.05 -39.66
N LYS A 458 -0.21 18.18 -39.52
CA LYS A 458 -1.13 18.12 -40.68
C LYS A 458 -0.81 19.16 -41.76
N LYS A 459 -0.47 20.39 -41.38
CA LYS A 459 -0.06 21.44 -42.33
C LYS A 459 1.22 21.05 -43.08
N CYS A 460 2.23 20.56 -42.35
CA CYS A 460 3.48 20.10 -42.93
C CYS A 460 3.28 18.90 -43.85
N GLU A 461 2.37 17.98 -43.50
CA GLU A 461 2.02 16.83 -44.35
C GLU A 461 1.33 17.25 -45.65
N LEU A 462 0.38 18.18 -45.59
CA LEU A 462 -0.27 18.74 -46.78
C LEU A 462 0.76 19.43 -47.69
N TYR A 463 1.67 20.21 -47.10
CA TYR A 463 2.75 20.85 -47.84
C TYR A 463 3.70 19.82 -48.48
N ARG A 464 4.14 18.81 -47.73
CA ARG A 464 4.96 17.69 -48.23
C ARG A 464 4.28 16.99 -49.40
N ASN A 465 3.00 16.64 -49.26
CA ASN A 465 2.25 15.93 -50.30
C ASN A 465 2.12 16.77 -51.58
N LYS A 466 1.97 18.10 -51.47
CA LYS A 466 2.01 19.00 -52.61
C LYS A 466 3.38 18.99 -53.29
N GLN A 467 4.46 19.15 -52.52
CA GLN A 467 5.83 19.12 -53.06
C GLN A 467 6.18 17.76 -53.69
N MET A 468 5.70 16.64 -53.15
CA MET A 468 5.86 15.31 -53.75
C MET A 468 5.14 15.20 -55.10
N LYS A 469 3.92 15.74 -55.24
CA LYS A 469 3.23 15.80 -56.54
C LYS A 469 4.01 16.62 -57.57
N ASP A 470 4.46 17.80 -57.17
CA ASP A 470 5.29 18.67 -58.02
C ASP A 470 6.60 17.95 -58.44
N PHE A 471 7.20 17.18 -57.51
CA PHE A 471 8.40 16.39 -57.76
C PHE A 471 8.16 15.23 -58.75
N ASP A 472 7.06 14.50 -58.62
CA ASP A 472 6.70 13.43 -59.55
C ASP A 472 6.36 13.97 -60.96
N GLU A 473 5.74 15.15 -61.07
CA GLU A 473 5.51 15.81 -62.35
C GLU A 473 6.83 16.23 -63.03
N LEU A 474 7.75 16.81 -62.26
CA LEU A 474 9.05 17.26 -62.77
C LEU A 474 10.01 16.12 -63.11
N THR A 475 9.82 14.93 -62.53
CA THR A 475 10.65 13.75 -62.79
C THR A 475 10.04 12.77 -63.79
N ARG A 476 8.83 13.05 -64.29
CA ARG A 476 8.13 12.23 -65.29
C ARG A 476 8.86 12.26 -66.64
N GLY A 477 9.11 11.08 -67.22
CA GLY A 477 9.74 10.93 -68.54
C GLY A 477 11.28 10.81 -68.55
N ASN A 478 11.93 10.74 -67.38
CA ASN A 478 13.36 10.45 -67.29
C ASN A 478 13.62 8.93 -67.30
N ALA A 479 14.45 8.43 -68.22
CA ALA A 479 14.80 7.01 -68.33
C ALA A 479 15.45 6.45 -67.06
N GLU A 480 16.21 7.26 -66.31
CA GLU A 480 16.76 6.88 -65.01
C GLU A 480 15.70 6.94 -63.90
N GLY A 481 14.69 7.81 -64.03
CA GLY A 481 13.52 7.84 -63.15
C GLY A 481 12.70 6.55 -63.23
N GLU A 482 12.54 6.00 -64.43
CA GLU A 482 11.88 4.70 -64.65
C GLU A 482 12.63 3.53 -64.00
N LYS A 483 13.97 3.55 -64.02
CA LYS A 483 14.78 2.56 -63.28
C LYS A 483 14.56 2.66 -61.77
N VAL A 484 14.48 3.88 -61.23
CA VAL A 484 14.20 4.10 -59.80
C VAL A 484 12.77 3.69 -59.44
N LEU A 485 11.79 3.98 -60.29
CA LEU A 485 10.41 3.50 -60.13
C LEU A 485 10.33 1.98 -60.13
N THR A 486 11.10 1.32 -60.99
CA THR A 486 11.20 -0.15 -61.01
C THR A 486 11.78 -0.67 -59.69
N LYS A 487 12.84 -0.04 -59.16
CA LYS A 487 13.40 -0.40 -57.84
C LYS A 487 12.40 -0.17 -56.69
N ILE A 488 11.65 0.93 -56.73
CA ILE A 488 10.58 1.21 -55.75
C ILE A 488 9.53 0.11 -55.81
N ARG A 489 9.05 -0.24 -57.01
CA ARG A 489 8.06 -1.31 -57.21
C ARG A 489 8.55 -2.67 -56.70
N ILE A 490 9.83 -3.01 -56.92
CA ILE A 490 10.44 -4.21 -56.35
C ILE A 490 10.40 -4.13 -54.81
N MET A 491 10.82 -3.02 -54.22
CA MET A 491 10.81 -2.86 -52.77
C MET A 491 9.41 -2.86 -52.16
N GLU A 492 8.40 -2.33 -52.86
CA GLU A 492 6.99 -2.42 -52.47
C GLU A 492 6.50 -3.87 -52.49
N GLN A 493 6.90 -4.67 -53.48
CA GLN A 493 6.61 -6.11 -53.52
C GLN A 493 7.32 -6.85 -52.37
N VAL A 494 8.56 -6.50 -52.06
CA VAL A 494 9.30 -7.06 -50.92
C VAL A 494 8.60 -6.68 -49.60
N ALA A 495 8.18 -5.43 -49.43
CA ALA A 495 7.41 -5.00 -48.26
C ALA A 495 6.09 -5.76 -48.14
N ALA A 496 5.34 -5.90 -49.24
CA ALA A 496 4.10 -6.67 -49.26
C ALA A 496 4.32 -8.15 -48.91
N TYR A 497 5.43 -8.73 -49.38
CA TYR A 497 5.82 -10.10 -49.00
C TYR A 497 6.11 -10.22 -47.51
N PHE A 498 6.92 -9.32 -46.93
CA PHE A 498 7.21 -9.34 -45.49
C PHE A 498 5.97 -9.06 -44.63
N ALA A 499 5.10 -8.15 -45.05
CA ALA A 499 3.85 -7.84 -44.34
C ALA A 499 2.92 -9.05 -44.32
N LYS A 500 2.73 -9.68 -45.48
CA LYS A 500 1.95 -10.91 -45.59
C LYS A 500 2.56 -12.04 -44.76
N ARG A 501 3.88 -12.21 -44.82
CA ARG A 501 4.60 -13.23 -44.05
C ARG A 501 4.45 -13.00 -42.54
N LEU A 502 4.56 -11.76 -42.07
CA LEU A 502 4.36 -11.41 -40.67
C LEU A 502 2.94 -11.76 -40.21
N GLU A 503 1.93 -11.43 -41.02
CA GLU A 503 0.53 -11.75 -40.72
C GLU A 503 0.29 -13.27 -40.68
N GLU A 504 0.79 -14.01 -41.69
CA GLU A 504 0.67 -15.46 -41.76
C GLU A 504 1.37 -16.16 -40.59
N GLU A 505 2.61 -15.77 -40.26
CA GLU A 505 3.37 -16.33 -39.13
C GLU A 505 2.73 -15.97 -37.78
N SER A 506 2.26 -14.72 -37.60
CA SER A 506 1.55 -14.30 -36.37
C SER A 506 0.26 -15.11 -36.15
N ILE A 507 -0.53 -15.34 -37.19
CA ILE A 507 -1.75 -16.17 -37.11
C ILE A 507 -1.38 -17.63 -36.82
N ALA A 508 -0.38 -18.20 -37.52
CA ALA A 508 0.03 -19.58 -37.31
C ALA A 508 0.54 -19.80 -35.87
N TYR A 509 1.39 -18.91 -35.38
CA TYR A 509 1.94 -18.97 -34.02
C TYR A 509 0.88 -18.77 -32.95
N SER A 510 -0.06 -17.82 -33.13
CA SER A 510 -1.17 -17.63 -32.18
C SER A 510 -2.09 -18.85 -32.10
N GLN A 511 -2.40 -19.50 -33.23
CA GLN A 511 -3.21 -20.74 -33.26
C GLN A 511 -2.48 -21.91 -32.60
N ARG A 512 -1.17 -22.06 -32.82
CA ARG A 512 -0.35 -23.09 -32.16
C ARG A 512 -0.30 -22.85 -30.67
N LEU A 513 -0.04 -21.61 -30.26
CA LEU A 513 -0.03 -21.22 -28.85
C LEU A 513 -1.39 -21.48 -28.18
N GLN A 514 -2.49 -21.12 -28.84
CA GLN A 514 -3.85 -21.43 -28.37
C GLN A 514 -4.04 -22.93 -28.13
N THR A 515 -3.63 -23.75 -29.10
CA THR A 515 -3.73 -25.22 -29.00
C THR A 515 -2.91 -25.76 -27.83
N ASN A 516 -1.68 -25.26 -27.66
CA ASN A 516 -0.81 -25.66 -26.56
C ASN A 516 -1.40 -25.28 -25.20
N ILE A 517 -1.88 -24.03 -25.05
CA ILE A 517 -2.49 -23.55 -23.80
C ILE A 517 -3.77 -24.34 -23.50
N GLN A 518 -4.62 -24.60 -24.50
CA GLN A 518 -5.85 -25.39 -24.32
C GLN A 518 -5.51 -26.79 -23.80
N SER A 519 -4.54 -27.47 -24.41
CA SER A 519 -4.09 -28.79 -23.96
C SER A 519 -3.56 -28.78 -22.52
N LEU A 520 -2.86 -27.72 -22.10
CA LEU A 520 -2.36 -27.58 -20.73
C LEU A 520 -3.48 -27.27 -19.75
N ILE A 521 -4.43 -26.40 -20.13
CA ILE A 521 -5.61 -26.09 -19.32
C ILE A 521 -6.49 -27.31 -19.10
N ASP A 522 -6.71 -28.12 -20.14
CA ASP A 522 -7.51 -29.34 -20.04
C ASP A 522 -6.87 -30.39 -19.10
N GLY A 523 -5.54 -30.36 -18.96
CA GLY A 523 -4.80 -31.20 -18.02
C GLY A 523 -4.72 -30.64 -16.60
N MET A 524 -4.66 -29.31 -16.43
CA MET A 524 -4.46 -28.67 -15.13
C MET A 524 -5.77 -28.30 -14.42
N LEU A 525 -6.79 -27.85 -15.16
CA LEU A 525 -8.10 -27.47 -14.60
C LEU A 525 -9.05 -28.66 -14.56
N THR A 526 -9.81 -28.77 -13.48
CA THR A 526 -10.94 -29.70 -13.38
C THR A 526 -12.18 -29.21 -14.13
N SER A 527 -12.28 -27.89 -14.36
CA SER A 527 -13.37 -27.24 -15.09
C SER A 527 -13.03 -27.07 -16.57
N LYS A 528 -14.00 -27.31 -17.47
CA LYS A 528 -13.85 -27.01 -18.89
C LYS A 528 -13.86 -25.50 -19.14
N ARG A 529 -12.84 -24.99 -19.81
CA ARG A 529 -12.71 -23.59 -20.24
C ARG A 529 -12.18 -23.56 -21.67
N HIS A 530 -12.53 -22.52 -22.42
CA HIS A 530 -12.08 -22.32 -23.78
C HIS A 530 -11.07 -21.20 -23.86
N VAL A 531 -9.97 -21.44 -24.57
CA VAL A 531 -8.88 -20.49 -24.76
C VAL A 531 -8.97 -19.89 -26.16
N THR A 532 -8.86 -18.56 -26.22
CA THR A 532 -8.74 -17.80 -27.46
C THR A 532 -7.49 -16.93 -27.38
N VAL A 533 -6.65 -16.97 -28.41
CA VAL A 533 -5.43 -16.16 -28.50
C VAL A 533 -5.50 -15.25 -29.71
N SER A 534 -5.26 -13.95 -29.53
CA SER A 534 -5.23 -12.99 -30.65
C SER A 534 -3.88 -13.04 -31.41
N PRO A 535 -3.79 -12.49 -32.62
CA PRO A 535 -2.51 -12.36 -33.35
C PRO A 535 -1.44 -11.58 -32.58
N GLU A 536 -1.86 -10.66 -31.70
CA GLU A 536 -1.00 -9.93 -30.76
C GLU A 536 -0.66 -10.73 -29.50
N PHE A 537 -0.97 -12.03 -29.48
CA PHE A 537 -0.76 -12.98 -28.39
C PHE A 537 -1.51 -12.65 -27.09
N SER A 538 -2.60 -11.89 -27.17
CA SER A 538 -3.49 -11.63 -26.04
C SER A 538 -4.34 -12.87 -25.77
N VAL A 539 -4.33 -13.37 -24.52
CA VAL A 539 -5.04 -14.59 -24.13
C VAL A 539 -6.33 -14.28 -23.40
N ARG A 540 -7.42 -14.83 -23.92
CA ARG A 540 -8.73 -14.86 -23.29
C ARG A 540 -9.06 -16.30 -22.91
N VAL A 541 -9.60 -16.49 -21.70
CA VAL A 541 -10.08 -17.80 -21.24
C VAL A 541 -11.49 -17.62 -20.70
N THR A 542 -12.46 -18.25 -21.34
CA THR A 542 -13.90 -18.12 -21.06
C THR A 542 -14.52 -19.46 -20.70
N ASP A 543 -15.68 -19.43 -20.05
CA ASP A 543 -16.55 -20.60 -19.91
C ASP A 543 -17.51 -20.75 -21.12
N SER A 544 -18.46 -21.68 -21.00
CA SER A 544 -19.48 -21.92 -22.03
C SER A 544 -20.47 -20.76 -22.24
N PHE A 545 -20.47 -19.74 -21.37
CA PHE A 545 -21.33 -18.56 -21.43
C PHE A 545 -20.57 -17.27 -21.79
N ASP A 546 -19.31 -17.39 -22.25
CA ASP A 546 -18.42 -16.27 -22.56
C ASP A 546 -18.04 -15.42 -21.33
N ASP A 547 -18.10 -16.01 -20.12
CA ASP A 547 -17.67 -15.34 -18.89
C ASP A 547 -16.16 -15.57 -18.62
N GLU A 548 -15.41 -14.46 -18.53
CA GLU A 548 -13.99 -14.44 -18.19
C GLU A 548 -13.74 -14.50 -16.66
N SER A 549 -14.79 -14.52 -15.84
CA SER A 549 -14.66 -14.57 -14.38
C SER A 549 -13.90 -15.82 -13.93
N LYS A 550 -12.82 -15.61 -13.18
CA LYS A 550 -11.92 -16.64 -12.66
C LYS A 550 -11.73 -16.47 -11.16
N SER A 551 -11.68 -17.57 -10.42
CA SER A 551 -11.18 -17.56 -9.05
C SER A 551 -9.66 -17.31 -9.02
N GLU A 552 -9.11 -16.93 -7.87
CA GLU A 552 -7.66 -16.74 -7.69
C GLU A 552 -6.85 -18.00 -8.09
N GLY A 553 -7.33 -19.19 -7.71
CA GLY A 553 -6.70 -20.46 -8.07
C GLY A 553 -6.75 -20.76 -9.57
N GLN A 554 -7.91 -20.54 -10.21
CA GLN A 554 -8.05 -20.71 -11.66
C GLN A 554 -7.14 -19.75 -12.44
N PHE A 555 -6.97 -18.53 -11.93
CA PHE A 555 -6.08 -17.56 -12.53
C PHE A 555 -4.61 -18.02 -12.49
N ALA A 556 -4.15 -18.58 -11.37
CA ALA A 556 -2.81 -19.14 -11.24
C ALA A 556 -2.60 -20.28 -12.26
N VAL A 557 -3.56 -21.20 -12.38
CA VAL A 557 -3.48 -22.30 -13.36
C VAL A 557 -3.44 -21.79 -14.80
N VAL A 558 -4.27 -20.81 -15.16
CA VAL A 558 -4.24 -20.20 -16.51
C VAL A 558 -2.87 -19.57 -16.79
N SER A 559 -2.24 -18.96 -15.79
CA SER A 559 -0.90 -18.39 -15.92
C SER A 559 0.15 -19.47 -16.16
N PHE A 560 0.10 -20.59 -15.43
CA PHE A 560 0.98 -21.74 -15.67
C PHE A 560 0.78 -22.35 -17.06
N ALA A 561 -0.47 -22.52 -17.49
CA ALA A 561 -0.77 -23.02 -18.82
C ALA A 561 -0.30 -22.05 -19.92
N TYR A 562 -0.35 -20.75 -19.68
CA TYR A 562 0.19 -19.75 -20.60
C TYR A 562 1.71 -19.85 -20.73
N ILE A 563 2.42 -19.87 -19.60
CA ILE A 563 3.89 -20.03 -19.54
C ILE A 563 4.31 -21.34 -20.19
N GLY A 564 3.66 -22.44 -19.82
CA GLY A 564 3.92 -23.75 -20.40
C GLY A 564 3.60 -23.79 -21.89
N GLY A 565 2.57 -23.06 -22.34
CA GLY A 565 2.23 -22.94 -23.76
C GLY A 565 3.33 -22.27 -24.56
N ILE A 566 3.93 -21.20 -24.01
CA ILE A 566 5.07 -20.49 -24.60
C ILE A 566 6.30 -21.41 -24.63
N LEU A 567 6.65 -22.04 -23.51
CA LEU A 567 7.82 -22.93 -23.41
C LEU A 567 7.70 -24.13 -24.35
N LYS A 568 6.52 -24.76 -24.41
CA LYS A 568 6.24 -25.87 -25.32
C LYS A 568 6.31 -25.45 -26.79
N MET A 569 5.87 -24.23 -27.11
CA MET A 569 5.98 -23.68 -28.46
C MET A 569 7.45 -23.48 -28.87
N LEU A 570 8.28 -22.96 -27.96
CA LEU A 570 9.73 -22.79 -28.19
C LEU A 570 10.44 -24.13 -28.41
N GLN A 571 10.02 -25.18 -27.69
CA GLN A 571 10.56 -26.54 -27.88
C GLN A 571 10.12 -27.18 -29.20
N SER A 572 8.92 -26.84 -29.71
CA SER A 572 8.36 -27.47 -30.91
C SER A 572 8.93 -26.93 -32.23
N GLU A 573 9.57 -25.77 -32.21
CA GLU A 573 10.12 -25.11 -33.39
C GLU A 573 11.65 -25.26 -33.41
N ASP A 574 12.19 -25.97 -34.41
CA ASP A 574 13.63 -26.27 -34.48
C ASP A 574 14.50 -25.00 -34.44
N HIS A 575 14.08 -23.91 -35.09
CA HIS A 575 14.81 -22.63 -35.08
C HIS A 575 14.71 -21.88 -33.75
N LEU A 576 13.73 -22.20 -32.90
CA LEU A 576 13.54 -21.60 -31.58
C LEU A 576 14.01 -22.51 -30.43
N SER A 577 14.30 -23.77 -30.70
CA SER A 577 14.70 -24.78 -29.71
C SER A 577 15.93 -24.38 -28.87
N SER A 578 16.79 -23.50 -29.41
CA SER A 578 17.92 -22.93 -28.67
C SER A 578 17.51 -21.97 -27.53
N LYS A 579 16.28 -21.45 -27.56
CA LYS A 579 15.72 -20.50 -26.59
C LYS A 579 15.00 -21.25 -25.45
N GLU A 580 15.75 -22.03 -24.69
CA GLU A 580 15.27 -22.61 -23.42
C GLU A 580 15.33 -21.58 -22.29
N TYR A 581 14.35 -21.57 -21.37
CA TYR A 581 14.33 -20.65 -20.23
C TYR A 581 14.06 -21.37 -18.91
N PRO A 582 14.70 -20.94 -17.80
CA PRO A 582 14.41 -21.49 -16.48
C PRO A 582 13.06 -20.98 -15.97
N LEU A 583 12.35 -21.83 -15.22
CA LEU A 583 11.13 -21.46 -14.51
C LEU A 583 11.41 -21.39 -13.01
N VAL A 584 11.34 -20.20 -12.43
CA VAL A 584 11.56 -19.94 -11.00
C VAL A 584 10.24 -19.55 -10.36
N LEU A 585 9.76 -20.36 -9.41
CA LEU A 585 8.42 -20.25 -8.83
C LEU A 585 8.50 -19.95 -7.33
N ASP A 586 7.90 -18.87 -6.85
CA ASP A 586 7.72 -18.61 -5.41
C ASP A 586 6.27 -18.85 -4.96
N GLY A 587 6.12 -19.79 -4.01
CA GLY A 587 4.83 -20.15 -3.42
C GLY A 587 3.69 -20.48 -4.41
N PRO A 588 3.94 -21.13 -5.57
CA PRO A 588 2.97 -21.22 -6.67
C PRO A 588 1.68 -21.96 -6.31
N PHE A 589 1.71 -22.81 -5.29
CA PHE A 589 0.63 -23.75 -4.97
C PHE A 589 -0.24 -23.31 -3.78
N SER A 590 0.09 -22.18 -3.15
CA SER A 590 -0.56 -21.73 -1.90
C SER A 590 -2.06 -21.46 -2.04
N LYS A 591 -2.53 -21.18 -3.26
CA LYS A 591 -3.92 -20.85 -3.62
C LYS A 591 -4.62 -21.94 -4.43
N LEU A 592 -3.96 -23.08 -4.67
CA LEU A 592 -4.49 -24.19 -5.45
C LEU A 592 -5.06 -25.26 -4.53
N ASP A 593 -6.23 -25.78 -4.91
CA ASP A 593 -6.83 -26.96 -4.31
C ASP A 593 -5.94 -28.20 -4.56
N PRO A 594 -6.00 -29.25 -3.70
CA PRO A 594 -5.11 -30.42 -3.80
C PRO A 594 -5.07 -31.08 -5.18
N ASP A 595 -6.22 -31.28 -5.81
CA ASP A 595 -6.30 -31.91 -7.14
C ASP A 595 -5.62 -31.05 -8.22
N GLN A 596 -5.88 -29.74 -8.22
CA GLN A 596 -5.25 -28.80 -9.17
C GLN A 596 -3.75 -28.69 -8.94
N ARG A 597 -3.32 -28.73 -7.67
CA ARG A 597 -1.91 -28.72 -7.30
C ARG A 597 -1.17 -29.93 -7.88
N GLN A 598 -1.73 -31.13 -7.74
CA GLN A 598 -1.13 -32.34 -8.29
C GLN A 598 -1.03 -32.25 -9.82
N ASN A 599 -2.10 -31.87 -10.50
CA ASN A 599 -2.10 -31.73 -11.96
C ASN A 599 -1.04 -30.72 -12.46
N VAL A 600 -0.88 -29.59 -11.77
CA VAL A 600 0.15 -28.59 -12.13
C VAL A 600 1.55 -29.15 -11.90
N VAL A 601 1.78 -29.84 -10.78
CA VAL A 601 3.06 -30.46 -10.44
C VAL A 601 3.48 -31.52 -11.47
N ASP A 602 2.53 -32.36 -11.91
CA ASP A 602 2.80 -33.43 -12.88
C ASP A 602 3.11 -32.87 -14.29
N MET A 603 2.59 -31.69 -14.60
CA MET A 603 2.73 -31.06 -15.92
C MET A 603 3.97 -30.18 -16.03
N ILE A 604 4.38 -29.47 -14.97
CA ILE A 604 5.52 -28.53 -14.98
C ILE A 604 6.81 -29.14 -15.59
N PRO A 605 7.27 -30.32 -15.15
CA PRO A 605 8.49 -30.94 -15.69
C PRO A 605 8.41 -31.29 -17.19
N GLN A 606 7.22 -31.38 -17.77
CA GLN A 606 7.06 -31.79 -19.18
C GLN A 606 7.34 -30.66 -20.16
N PHE A 607 7.21 -29.40 -19.74
CA PHE A 607 7.39 -28.23 -20.61
C PHE A 607 8.51 -27.29 -20.16
N ALA A 608 8.94 -27.35 -18.89
CA ALA A 608 10.01 -26.49 -18.38
C ALA A 608 11.36 -27.24 -18.38
N PRO A 609 12.38 -26.77 -19.13
CA PRO A 609 13.69 -27.42 -19.18
C PRO A 609 14.47 -27.35 -17.86
N GLN A 610 14.11 -26.41 -16.98
CA GLN A 610 14.60 -26.31 -15.62
C GLN A 610 13.55 -25.66 -14.73
N VAL A 611 13.39 -26.18 -13.52
CA VAL A 611 12.46 -25.65 -12.52
C VAL A 611 13.18 -25.43 -11.20
N ILE A 612 13.07 -24.22 -10.66
CA ILE A 612 13.53 -23.83 -9.31
C ILE A 612 12.31 -23.40 -8.52
N LEU A 613 12.02 -24.06 -7.41
CA LEU A 613 10.77 -23.93 -6.69
C LEU A 613 11.00 -23.55 -5.23
N PHE A 614 10.42 -22.45 -4.79
CA PHE A 614 10.40 -22.04 -3.39
C PHE A 614 9.08 -22.47 -2.73
N SER A 615 9.16 -23.21 -1.62
CA SER A 615 7.97 -23.74 -0.93
C SER A 615 8.01 -23.58 0.60
N LYS A 616 6.82 -23.41 1.20
CA LYS A 616 6.58 -23.51 2.66
C LYS A 616 5.91 -24.83 3.08
N ASP A 617 5.42 -25.60 2.11
CA ASP A 617 4.76 -26.87 2.36
C ASP A 617 5.69 -27.98 1.85
N ASP A 618 5.66 -29.15 2.50
CA ASP A 618 6.47 -30.28 2.05
C ASP A 618 5.93 -30.75 0.69
N LEU A 619 6.85 -30.94 -0.25
CA LEU A 619 6.54 -31.28 -1.63
C LEU A 619 7.03 -32.68 -2.01
N HIS A 620 7.67 -33.41 -1.08
CA HIS A 620 8.11 -34.79 -1.32
C HIS A 620 6.94 -35.76 -1.52
N GLU A 621 5.76 -35.44 -0.99
CA GLU A 621 4.54 -36.23 -1.22
C GLU A 621 3.84 -35.89 -2.55
N VAL A 622 4.18 -34.74 -3.16
CA VAL A 622 3.51 -34.22 -4.36
C VAL A 622 4.36 -34.47 -5.62
N PHE A 623 5.68 -34.32 -5.52
CA PHE A 623 6.60 -34.67 -6.60
C PHE A 623 7.06 -36.12 -6.46
N HIS A 624 7.11 -36.84 -7.58
CA HIS A 624 7.84 -38.11 -7.63
C HIS A 624 9.32 -37.90 -7.32
N ALA A 625 9.90 -38.76 -6.48
CA ALA A 625 11.29 -38.65 -6.03
C ALA A 625 12.31 -38.59 -7.18
N GLU A 626 12.01 -39.20 -8.32
CA GLU A 626 12.87 -39.19 -9.52
C GLU A 626 12.98 -37.81 -10.19
N ASN A 627 11.95 -36.96 -9.99
CA ASN A 627 11.89 -35.61 -10.53
C ASN A 627 12.56 -34.57 -9.62
N ILE A 628 12.91 -34.94 -8.38
CA ILE A 628 13.59 -34.05 -7.44
C ILE A 628 15.10 -34.21 -7.62
N GLY A 629 15.79 -33.11 -7.94
CA GLY A 629 17.23 -33.09 -8.20
C GLY A 629 18.04 -32.67 -6.98
N ARG A 630 17.86 -31.42 -6.56
CA ARG A 630 18.54 -30.82 -5.40
C ARG A 630 17.53 -30.18 -4.47
N VAL A 631 17.79 -30.29 -3.17
CA VAL A 631 16.94 -29.74 -2.13
C VAL A 631 17.79 -28.86 -1.22
N TRP A 632 17.28 -27.69 -0.90
CA TRP A 632 17.89 -26.73 0.02
C TRP A 632 16.87 -26.26 1.05
N THR A 633 17.32 -25.92 2.24
CA THR A 633 16.49 -25.35 3.29
C THR A 633 17.06 -24.01 3.76
N ILE A 634 16.22 -22.98 3.79
CA ILE A 634 16.52 -21.69 4.39
C ILE A 634 16.29 -21.81 5.89
N VAL A 635 17.35 -21.58 6.66
CA VAL A 635 17.35 -21.58 8.12
C VAL A 635 17.54 -20.15 8.58
N SER A 636 16.53 -19.60 9.24
CA SER A 636 16.54 -18.23 9.76
C SER A 636 16.62 -18.22 11.27
N ASN A 637 17.20 -17.15 11.83
CA ASN A 637 17.19 -16.91 13.27
C ASN A 637 15.78 -16.57 13.79
N GLU A 638 15.62 -16.46 15.12
CA GLU A 638 14.30 -16.22 15.75
C GLU A 638 13.62 -14.93 15.25
N GLU A 639 14.41 -13.89 14.98
CA GLU A 639 13.93 -12.60 14.46
C GLU A 639 13.69 -12.59 12.94
N LYS A 640 14.07 -13.67 12.25
CA LYS A 640 13.99 -13.85 10.80
C LYS A 640 14.72 -12.80 9.96
N ASN A 641 15.72 -12.13 10.54
CA ASN A 641 16.51 -11.08 9.91
C ASN A 641 17.91 -11.55 9.47
N ILE A 642 18.35 -12.73 9.92
CA ILE A 642 19.56 -13.41 9.43
C ILE A 642 19.18 -14.84 9.01
N ALA A 643 19.28 -15.09 7.71
CA ALA A 643 19.03 -16.38 7.08
C ALA A 643 20.32 -16.97 6.49
N LYS A 644 20.43 -18.30 6.60
CA LYS A 644 21.45 -19.14 5.97
C LYS A 644 20.78 -20.20 5.12
N ILE A 645 21.51 -20.75 4.16
CA ILE A 645 21.01 -21.82 3.30
C ILE A 645 21.85 -23.07 3.56
N GLU A 646 21.18 -24.19 3.79
CA GLU A 646 21.79 -25.48 4.04
C GLU A 646 21.24 -26.51 3.03
N GLU A 647 22.10 -27.40 2.54
CA GLU A 647 21.70 -28.45 1.60
C GLU A 647 20.92 -29.55 2.31
N GLY A 648 19.82 -30.01 1.70
CA GLY A 648 18.94 -31.05 2.19
C GLY A 648 17.59 -30.55 2.73
N HIS A 649 16.71 -31.51 3.02
CA HIS A 649 15.41 -31.26 3.66
C HIS A 649 15.59 -31.29 5.20
N LEU A 650 15.59 -30.12 5.82
CA LEU A 650 15.89 -29.96 7.26
C LEU A 650 14.65 -29.65 8.10
N TRP A 651 13.45 -29.78 7.54
CA TRP A 651 12.23 -29.66 8.32
C TRP A 651 12.04 -30.88 9.22
N LYS A 652 11.70 -30.59 10.47
CA LYS A 652 11.35 -31.60 11.48
C LYS A 652 9.85 -31.77 11.57
#